data_AF-A0A1Y2KVQ1-F1
#
_entry.id   AF-A0A1Y2KVQ1-F1
#
_cell.length_a   1.000
_cell.length_b   1.000
_cell.length_c   1.000
_cell.angle_alpha   90.00
_cell.angle_beta   90.00
_cell.angle_gamma   90.00
#
_symmetry.space_group_name_H-M   'P 1'
#
loop_
_entity.id
_entity.type
_entity.pdbx_description
1 polymer ?
#
loop_
_entity_poly.entity_id
_entity_poly.type
_entity_poly.pdbx_seq_one_letter_code
_entity_poly.pdbx_strand_id
1 'polypeptide(L)'
;MKQRLPLVLCVWAGLATLAIHAHAQSPDQDLAAARAAVTQTPSGSNGDVSSDDPDMAAMVKKVKIITRSKTAAQLPENTPIALDLGLVDVPGADAKLTEGVTAKAYARYVKVDQQKVGQLVLSGVEKDGRAEALNSDDFVAQFALENDPTLDPAAPITVEGDQSELIAALKRLAVTGEDETASKKDVEDAGVGASDGAVASNAAQNPDAGSYTTPGALELDDTPETSTRITAEGCKMRIDLDQLEAIQQTRMATTTDGETSYGTCADGDERYKINKSYSACAYIEDLDARTATASFIYYYTDGSGNRVEHGECQPDPEARFDIVEDSSACRVSLDYDAGTVITNAKLVYTNQNGRKIEVRDCSPSEDVAPAVMSATSEGCDIRDDFDAGVSYQRHKYVYELGGVSYSTACTDSGTEFAHETIYKSEGGDYVCTPLINANSKTVTLQSRVRILVNGLEQFRTACTPDTTSMEVVATTEGCEDPAYWTHSLSAGQSYGSERYYYFYDDKQEFISDCQKSDQVYTHQIEITGWQPHDDQLFAYALSTVYIDGTPQGRYNIKTSEVLPGTAQTPYTYDGESTAPNSDVWYEDCTRFAGQDLVKNYTRPDGTKYALTVGDADPVNQGNVCSAQISWGADTHATYVLTSTNYSSAANVCGSTTLRYNYATGGGEHEFSGTDTGMNHCAFTDAIATKTIVREDGTTIGEPVSNSCRATAAAPSIYNVQVNGLKVWFKAFGPAYPALTTAIKSQCIVNWGWPL
;
A
#
# COMPACT_ATOMS: atom_id res chain seq x y z
N MET A 1 29.96 40.36 -56.61
CA MET A 1 28.99 41.47 -56.85
C MET A 1 28.20 41.64 -55.55
N LYS A 2 28.45 42.71 -54.77
CA LYS A 2 27.60 43.92 -54.63
C LYS A 2 26.15 43.56 -54.22
N GLN A 3 25.47 44.12 -53.21
CA GLN A 3 25.62 45.25 -52.28
C GLN A 3 24.19 45.30 -51.62
N ARG A 4 23.89 45.48 -50.32
CA ARG A 4 23.88 46.74 -49.55
C ARG A 4 23.13 46.55 -48.22
N LEU A 5 23.60 47.32 -47.25
CA LEU A 5 23.08 47.69 -45.93
C LEU A 5 21.79 48.56 -45.99
N PRO A 6 21.14 48.88 -44.85
CA PRO A 6 21.46 50.09 -44.04
C PRO A 6 21.42 49.82 -42.51
N LEU A 7 22.43 50.17 -41.70
CA LEU A 7 22.77 51.46 -41.03
C LEU A 7 21.62 52.29 -40.43
N VAL A 8 21.54 52.35 -39.08
CA VAL A 8 21.38 53.57 -38.22
C VAL A 8 21.87 53.18 -36.79
N LEU A 9 23.08 53.57 -36.33
CA LEU A 9 23.49 54.79 -35.59
C LEU A 9 22.99 54.90 -34.13
N CYS A 10 23.90 54.69 -33.15
CA CYS A 10 23.87 55.35 -31.84
C CYS A 10 25.26 55.39 -31.16
N VAL A 11 25.82 56.61 -31.13
CA VAL A 11 26.56 57.34 -30.08
C VAL A 11 27.46 56.58 -29.08
N TRP A 12 28.74 56.97 -29.08
CA TRP A 12 29.74 56.82 -28.01
C TRP A 12 29.56 57.87 -26.90
N ALA A 13 29.74 57.48 -25.63
CA ALA A 13 30.66 58.11 -24.66
C ALA A 13 30.48 57.53 -23.24
N GLY A 14 31.59 57.28 -22.53
CA GLY A 14 31.62 57.30 -21.06
C GLY A 14 32.29 56.10 -20.37
N LEU A 15 33.63 56.07 -20.36
CA LEU A 15 34.42 55.31 -19.39
C LEU A 15 34.27 55.93 -17.99
N ALA A 16 33.97 55.10 -16.98
CA ALA A 16 34.37 55.33 -15.60
C ALA A 16 34.68 53.98 -14.93
N THR A 17 35.96 53.77 -14.66
CA THR A 17 36.54 52.65 -13.92
C THR A 17 36.21 52.76 -12.43
N LEU A 18 35.62 51.72 -11.86
CA LEU A 18 35.55 51.49 -10.42
C LEU A 18 36.07 50.06 -10.14
N ALA A 19 37.29 50.01 -9.62
CA ALA A 19 37.90 48.80 -9.11
C ALA A 19 37.29 48.47 -7.74
N ILE A 20 36.78 47.25 -7.58
CA ILE A 20 36.48 46.67 -6.27
C ILE A 20 37.27 45.38 -6.15
N HIS A 21 38.01 45.30 -5.04
CA HIS A 21 38.92 44.23 -4.67
C HIS A 21 38.16 42.90 -4.48
N ALA A 22 38.56 41.87 -5.20
CA ALA A 22 38.23 40.49 -4.87
C ALA A 22 39.05 40.05 -3.66
N HIS A 23 38.39 39.80 -2.53
CA HIS A 23 38.94 38.97 -1.46
C HIS A 23 38.60 37.51 -1.77
N ALA A 24 39.63 36.69 -1.90
CA ALA A 24 39.50 35.25 -1.99
C ALA A 24 39.12 34.67 -0.62
N GLN A 25 38.03 33.90 -0.56
CA GLN A 25 37.71 32.98 0.54
C GLN A 25 37.62 31.56 -0.05
N SER A 26 38.10 30.58 0.71
CA SER A 26 38.39 29.21 0.28
C SER A 26 37.12 28.34 0.11
N PRO A 27 37.19 27.20 -0.61
CA PRO A 27 36.03 26.41 -1.04
C PRO A 27 35.38 25.51 0.01
N ASP A 28 35.76 25.59 1.29
CA ASP A 28 35.34 24.60 2.31
C ASP A 28 34.16 25.03 3.21
N GLN A 29 33.51 26.17 2.93
CA GLN A 29 32.36 26.63 3.73
C GLN A 29 30.97 26.53 3.06
N ASP A 30 30.87 26.21 1.77
CA ASP A 30 29.57 25.99 1.10
C ASP A 30 29.05 24.54 1.16
N LEU A 31 29.86 23.60 1.65
CA LEU A 31 29.44 22.19 1.78
C LEU A 31 28.63 21.90 3.07
N ALA A 32 28.61 22.84 4.02
CA ALA A 32 27.88 22.70 5.28
C ALA A 32 26.45 23.29 5.24
N ALA A 33 26.13 24.16 4.28
CA ALA A 33 24.78 24.74 4.13
C ALA A 33 23.87 23.94 3.18
N ALA A 34 24.44 23.09 2.31
CA ALA A 34 23.68 22.28 1.35
C ALA A 34 23.15 20.93 1.91
N ARG A 35 23.53 20.53 3.14
CA ARG A 35 23.06 19.29 3.78
C ARG A 35 21.76 19.45 4.60
N ALA A 36 21.16 20.64 4.64
CA ALA A 36 19.96 20.90 5.45
C ALA A 36 18.64 21.04 4.64
N ALA A 37 18.61 20.73 3.34
CA ALA A 37 17.44 20.99 2.49
C ALA A 37 17.01 19.83 1.56
N VAL A 38 17.25 18.57 1.95
CA VAL A 38 16.70 17.40 1.21
C VAL A 38 16.08 16.41 2.20
N THR A 39 14.81 16.61 2.52
CA THR A 39 13.84 15.55 2.87
C THR A 39 12.43 16.14 2.94
N GLN A 40 11.86 16.49 1.78
CA GLN A 40 10.40 16.53 1.60
C GLN A 40 10.10 16.08 0.18
N THR A 41 9.67 14.82 0.04
CA THR A 41 9.04 14.31 -1.19
C THR A 41 7.52 14.39 -0.99
N PRO A 42 6.75 15.01 -1.91
CA PRO A 42 5.29 15.00 -1.88
C PRO A 42 4.76 13.69 -2.46
N SER A 43 3.86 13.01 -1.75
CA SER A 43 3.07 11.90 -2.28
C SER A 43 1.77 12.44 -2.89
N GLY A 44 1.46 11.98 -4.11
CA GLY A 44 0.32 12.41 -4.92
C GLY A 44 -1.04 11.93 -4.37
N SER A 45 -2.02 12.81 -4.54
CA SER A 45 -3.44 12.65 -4.19
C SER A 45 -4.22 12.06 -5.37
N ASN A 46 -5.01 11.00 -5.12
CA ASN A 46 -6.10 10.58 -6.01
C ASN A 46 -7.43 10.56 -5.23
N GLY A 47 -8.33 11.45 -5.65
CA GLY A 47 -9.80 11.31 -5.71
C GLY A 47 -10.58 10.80 -4.50
N ASP A 48 -11.20 11.73 -3.78
CA ASP A 48 -12.32 11.49 -2.85
C ASP A 48 -13.57 10.95 -3.57
N VAL A 49 -14.17 9.90 -3.00
CA VAL A 49 -15.62 9.68 -2.98
C VAL A 49 -16.01 9.59 -1.50
N SER A 50 -16.83 10.55 -1.07
CA SER A 50 -17.31 10.72 0.30
C SER A 50 -18.32 9.63 0.72
N SER A 51 -18.09 9.00 1.88
CA SER A 51 -19.16 8.63 2.81
C SER A 51 -18.62 8.29 4.21
N ASP A 52 -19.10 9.07 5.18
CA ASP A 52 -19.34 8.72 6.59
C ASP A 52 -18.15 8.37 7.53
N ASP A 53 -17.90 9.33 8.44
CA ASP A 53 -17.20 9.23 9.74
C ASP A 53 -17.77 8.04 10.56
N PRO A 54 -16.96 7.14 11.16
CA PRO A 54 -16.11 7.47 12.32
C PRO A 54 -14.75 6.77 12.38
N ASP A 55 -13.85 7.33 13.21
CA ASP A 55 -12.93 6.63 14.12
C ASP A 55 -11.43 6.93 14.00
N MET A 56 -10.83 6.87 15.18
CA MET A 56 -9.50 7.28 15.61
C MET A 56 -8.33 6.68 14.81
N ALA A 57 -7.46 7.56 14.33
CA ALA A 57 -6.00 7.41 14.46
C ALA A 57 -5.38 8.81 14.36
N ALA A 58 -5.39 9.53 15.48
CA ALA A 58 -4.72 10.82 15.59
C ALA A 58 -3.27 10.71 15.08
N MET A 59 -2.85 11.68 14.26
CA MET A 59 -1.47 11.82 13.81
C MET A 59 -0.53 11.93 15.03
N VAL A 60 0.06 10.82 15.45
CA VAL A 60 1.09 10.77 16.49
C VAL A 60 2.37 11.37 15.93
N LYS A 61 2.83 12.48 16.54
CA LYS A 61 4.09 13.12 16.17
C LYS A 61 5.26 12.28 16.68
N LYS A 62 5.77 11.35 15.86
CA LYS A 62 7.00 10.59 16.16
C LYS A 62 8.20 11.53 16.14
N VAL A 63 8.99 11.54 17.21
CA VAL A 63 10.20 12.37 17.35
C VAL A 63 11.41 11.50 17.61
N LYS A 64 12.60 12.02 17.29
CA LYS A 64 13.88 11.38 17.54
C LYS A 64 14.33 11.65 18.96
N ILE A 65 14.34 10.63 19.80
CA ILE A 65 14.79 10.64 21.19
C ILE A 65 16.22 10.09 21.24
N ILE A 66 17.14 10.82 21.83
CA ILE A 66 18.53 10.38 21.95
C ILE A 66 18.72 9.70 23.30
N THR A 67 19.21 8.45 23.27
CA THR A 67 19.46 7.62 24.45
C THR A 67 20.88 7.07 24.46
N ARG A 68 21.34 6.54 25.60
CA ARG A 68 22.61 5.80 25.71
C ARG A 68 22.45 4.61 26.64
N SER A 69 23.13 3.50 26.34
CA SER A 69 23.18 2.37 27.27
C SER A 69 23.90 2.76 28.56
N LYS A 70 23.36 2.37 29.72
CA LYS A 70 24.02 2.63 31.02
C LYS A 70 25.20 1.70 31.27
N THR A 71 25.22 0.53 30.63
CA THR A 71 26.28 -0.49 30.78
C THR A 71 26.64 -1.08 29.42
N ALA A 72 27.89 -1.54 29.28
CA ALA A 72 28.27 -2.31 28.12
C ALA A 72 27.50 -3.64 28.14
N ALA A 73 26.79 -3.95 27.07
CA ALA A 73 25.93 -5.13 26.99
C ALA A 73 26.12 -5.83 25.65
N GLN A 74 26.41 -7.14 25.70
CA GLN A 74 26.46 -7.98 24.52
C GLN A 74 25.03 -8.33 24.09
N LEU A 75 24.65 -7.96 22.88
CA LEU A 75 23.34 -8.27 22.31
C LEU A 75 23.35 -9.69 21.74
N PRO A 76 22.39 -10.56 22.11
CA PRO A 76 22.25 -11.86 21.50
C PRO A 76 21.50 -11.79 20.16
N GLU A 77 21.73 -12.80 19.32
CA GLU A 77 21.05 -12.95 18.04
C GLU A 77 19.62 -13.42 18.25
N ASN A 78 18.65 -12.71 17.66
CA ASN A 78 17.21 -13.02 17.65
C ASN A 78 16.47 -13.04 19.01
N THR A 79 17.17 -13.25 20.14
CA THR A 79 16.60 -13.23 21.48
C THR A 79 16.78 -11.86 22.14
N PRO A 80 15.71 -11.16 22.54
CA PRO A 80 15.83 -9.88 23.22
C PRO A 80 16.33 -10.03 24.67
N ILE A 81 17.20 -9.10 25.08
CA ILE A 81 17.62 -8.91 26.47
C ILE A 81 17.14 -7.56 26.99
N ALA A 82 16.91 -7.47 28.30
CA ALA A 82 16.56 -6.22 28.95
C ALA A 82 17.78 -5.30 29.08
N LEU A 83 17.58 -4.01 28.85
CA LEU A 83 18.60 -2.97 28.96
C LEU A 83 18.05 -1.74 29.69
N ASP A 84 18.96 -1.08 30.40
CA ASP A 84 18.70 0.20 31.04
C ASP A 84 19.42 1.31 30.26
N LEU A 85 18.65 2.28 29.79
CA LEU A 85 19.15 3.42 29.01
C LEU A 85 19.01 4.72 29.80
N GLY A 86 19.95 5.64 29.59
CA GLY A 86 19.83 7.04 29.98
C GLY A 86 19.18 7.86 28.86
N LEU A 87 18.27 8.77 29.23
CA LEU A 87 17.71 9.77 28.32
C LEU A 87 18.70 10.93 28.17
N VAL A 88 19.21 11.15 26.95
CA VAL A 88 20.20 12.20 26.66
C VAL A 88 19.53 13.45 26.11
N ASP A 89 18.63 13.29 25.15
CA ASP A 89 17.82 14.37 24.61
C ASP A 89 16.41 13.86 24.30
N VAL A 90 15.41 14.56 24.83
CA VAL A 90 14.00 14.28 24.58
C VAL A 90 13.38 15.59 24.09
N PRO A 91 13.20 15.75 22.77
CA PRO A 91 12.63 16.97 22.22
C PRO A 91 11.31 17.31 22.92
N GLY A 92 11.14 18.57 23.34
CA GLY A 92 9.91 19.06 23.97
C GLY A 92 9.71 18.70 25.45
N ALA A 93 10.59 17.92 26.07
CA ALA A 93 10.59 17.69 27.52
C ALA A 93 11.45 18.73 28.26
N ASP A 94 11.02 19.16 29.44
CA ASP A 94 11.86 19.97 30.34
C ASP A 94 13.00 19.08 30.89
N ALA A 95 14.24 19.59 30.92
CA ALA A 95 15.41 18.86 31.40
C ALA A 95 15.25 18.33 32.84
N LYS A 96 14.42 18.98 33.67
CA LYS A 96 14.11 18.52 35.03
C LYS A 96 13.28 17.22 35.07
N LEU A 97 12.55 16.92 33.99
CA LEU A 97 11.73 15.72 33.89
C LEU A 97 12.54 14.48 33.47
N THR A 98 13.67 14.66 32.79
CA THR A 98 14.54 13.57 32.33
C THR A 98 15.70 13.27 33.28
N GLU A 99 16.02 14.20 34.19
CA GLU A 99 17.07 14.04 35.19
C GLU A 99 16.77 12.85 36.13
N GLY A 100 17.73 11.92 36.23
CA GLY A 100 17.63 10.72 37.07
C GLY A 100 16.72 9.61 36.55
N VAL A 101 16.12 9.78 35.36
CA VAL A 101 15.23 8.77 34.75
C VAL A 101 16.03 7.69 34.01
N THR A 102 15.58 6.45 34.14
CA THR A 102 16.07 5.28 33.40
C THR A 102 15.00 4.82 32.43
N ALA A 103 15.29 4.76 31.13
CA ALA A 103 14.40 4.11 30.17
C ALA A 103 14.68 2.60 30.15
N LYS A 104 13.65 1.79 30.27
CA LYS A 104 13.70 0.32 30.19
C LYS A 104 13.46 -0.08 28.75
N ALA A 105 14.34 -0.92 28.23
CA ALA A 105 14.32 -1.33 26.84
C ALA A 105 14.57 -2.83 26.69
N TYR A 106 14.14 -3.37 25.55
CA TYR A 106 14.58 -4.68 25.08
C TYR A 106 15.37 -4.52 23.80
N ALA A 107 16.50 -5.20 23.70
CA ALA A 107 17.30 -5.16 22.49
C ALA A 107 17.83 -6.53 22.10
N ARG A 108 17.99 -6.72 20.79
CA ARG A 108 18.62 -7.88 20.15
C ARG A 108 19.35 -7.41 18.91
N TYR A 109 20.12 -8.29 18.28
CA TYR A 109 20.50 -8.08 16.89
C TYR A 109 19.91 -9.15 15.97
N VAL A 110 19.73 -8.79 14.72
CA VAL A 110 19.40 -9.69 13.61
C VAL A 110 20.44 -9.52 12.51
N LYS A 111 20.62 -10.55 11.68
CA LYS A 111 21.47 -10.48 10.49
C LYS A 111 20.60 -10.21 9.26
N VAL A 112 20.86 -9.11 8.57
CA VAL A 112 20.23 -8.76 7.29
C VAL A 112 21.38 -8.50 6.32
N ASP A 113 21.43 -9.22 5.19
CA ASP A 113 22.48 -9.07 4.17
C ASP A 113 23.92 -9.14 4.72
N GLN A 114 24.18 -10.10 5.62
CA GLN A 114 25.43 -10.27 6.36
C GLN A 114 25.83 -9.12 7.30
N GLN A 115 25.02 -8.06 7.42
CA GLN A 115 25.19 -6.97 8.38
C GLN A 115 24.42 -7.24 9.67
N LYS A 116 25.05 -6.94 10.82
CA LYS A 116 24.41 -7.05 12.14
C LYS A 116 23.63 -5.76 12.40
N VAL A 117 22.30 -5.87 12.46
CA VAL A 117 21.40 -4.75 12.76
C VAL A 117 20.87 -4.93 14.18
N GLY A 118 21.21 -4.00 15.07
CA GLY A 118 20.63 -3.89 16.40
C GLY A 118 19.18 -3.39 16.29
N GLN A 119 18.25 -4.09 16.94
CA GLN A 119 16.86 -3.69 17.11
C GLN A 119 16.60 -3.42 18.58
N LEU A 120 15.99 -2.28 18.90
CA LEU A 120 15.67 -1.88 20.26
C LEU A 120 14.25 -1.34 20.35
N VAL A 121 13.56 -1.69 21.44
CA VAL A 121 12.23 -1.16 21.78
C VAL A 121 12.21 -0.66 23.21
N LEU A 122 11.62 0.52 23.45
CA LEU A 122 11.40 1.01 24.82
C LEU A 122 10.10 0.46 25.38
N SER A 123 10.09 0.00 26.62
CA SER A 123 8.92 -0.57 27.28
C SER A 123 8.45 0.24 28.50
N GLY A 124 9.26 1.18 28.99
CA GLY A 124 8.89 2.02 30.12
C GLY A 124 9.99 3.00 30.55
N VAL A 125 9.66 3.85 31.51
CA VAL A 125 10.61 4.75 32.19
C VAL A 125 10.50 4.56 33.71
N GLU A 126 11.62 4.64 34.41
CA GLU A 126 11.72 4.42 35.85
C GLU A 126 12.53 5.55 36.50
N LYS A 127 12.05 6.05 37.64
CA LYS A 127 12.78 6.97 38.50
C LYS A 127 12.51 6.62 39.96
N ASP A 128 13.58 6.52 40.75
CA ASP A 128 13.52 6.26 42.20
C ASP A 128 12.65 5.04 42.60
N GLY A 129 12.72 3.96 41.81
CA GLY A 129 11.98 2.70 42.06
C GLY A 129 10.52 2.70 41.60
N ARG A 130 10.02 3.79 41.02
CA ARG A 130 8.70 3.87 40.39
C ARG A 130 8.84 3.78 38.87
N ALA A 131 8.10 2.85 38.26
CA ALA A 131 8.09 2.65 36.81
C ALA A 131 6.75 3.07 36.21
N GLU A 132 6.80 3.71 35.04
CA GLU A 132 5.65 3.97 34.17
C GLU A 132 5.88 3.22 32.86
N ALA A 133 4.90 2.42 32.45
CA ALA A 133 4.95 1.68 31.19
C ALA A 133 4.76 2.63 29.99
N LEU A 134 5.37 2.25 28.86
CA LEU A 134 5.18 2.85 27.55
C LEU A 134 4.68 1.79 26.57
N ASN A 135 3.95 2.19 25.55
CA ASN A 135 3.58 1.31 24.44
C ASN A 135 4.82 1.00 23.59
N SER A 136 5.33 -0.23 23.68
CA SER A 136 6.59 -0.61 23.01
C SER A 136 6.54 -0.56 21.49
N ASP A 137 5.35 -0.59 20.88
CA ASP A 137 5.18 -0.48 19.43
C ASP A 137 5.42 0.95 18.92
N ASP A 138 5.33 1.93 19.82
CA ASP A 138 5.48 3.34 19.50
C ASP A 138 6.90 3.86 19.70
N PHE A 139 7.82 3.07 20.29
CA PHE A 139 9.21 3.49 20.56
C PHE A 139 10.23 2.46 20.07
N VAL A 140 10.74 2.66 18.85
CA VAL A 140 11.60 1.71 18.15
C VAL A 140 12.92 2.35 17.69
N ALA A 141 13.99 1.57 17.66
CA ALA A 141 15.27 1.97 17.06
C ALA A 141 15.89 0.81 16.27
N GLN A 142 16.54 1.17 15.16
CA GLN A 142 17.42 0.27 14.40
C GLN A 142 18.76 0.96 14.15
N PHE A 143 19.86 0.24 14.36
CA PHE A 143 21.22 0.77 14.19
C PHE A 143 22.19 -0.33 13.78
N ALA A 144 23.25 0.04 13.08
CA ALA A 144 24.29 -0.90 12.66
C ALA A 144 25.23 -1.24 13.84
N LEU A 145 25.66 -2.50 13.92
CA LEU A 145 26.66 -2.98 14.88
C LEU A 145 27.96 -3.34 14.13
N GLU A 146 29.06 -2.69 14.47
CA GLU A 146 30.37 -2.94 13.86
C GLU A 146 31.08 -4.12 14.53
N ASN A 147 31.34 -5.20 13.78
CA ASN A 147 32.13 -6.41 14.11
C ASN A 147 31.75 -7.20 15.39
N ASP A 148 31.67 -6.55 16.56
CA ASP A 148 31.26 -7.11 17.86
C ASP A 148 29.82 -6.64 18.20
N PRO A 149 28.86 -7.54 18.50
CA PRO A 149 27.48 -7.16 18.87
C PRO A 149 27.41 -6.62 20.31
N THR A 150 28.27 -5.68 20.67
CA THR A 150 28.33 -5.08 22.01
C THR A 150 27.90 -3.61 21.94
N LEU A 151 26.97 -3.20 22.79
CA LEU A 151 26.57 -1.80 22.92
C LEU A 151 27.62 -1.01 23.69
N ASP A 152 28.17 0.02 23.06
CA ASP A 152 29.04 1.01 23.70
C ASP A 152 28.20 2.03 24.49
N PRO A 153 28.37 2.14 25.82
CA PRO A 153 27.72 3.17 26.64
C PRO A 153 28.01 4.61 26.20
N ALA A 154 29.11 4.85 25.48
CA ALA A 154 29.46 6.17 24.97
C ALA A 154 28.72 6.53 23.67
N ALA A 155 28.23 5.55 22.92
CA ALA A 155 27.56 5.75 21.63
C ALA A 155 26.05 6.08 21.80
N PRO A 156 25.53 7.16 21.18
CA PRO A 156 24.11 7.48 21.23
C PRO A 156 23.27 6.55 20.37
N ILE A 157 22.13 6.11 20.90
CA ILE A 157 21.09 5.36 20.19
C ILE A 157 19.90 6.29 19.98
N THR A 158 19.51 6.50 18.72
CA THR A 158 18.33 7.31 18.38
C THR A 158 17.09 6.41 18.32
N VAL A 159 16.12 6.67 19.21
CA VAL A 159 14.83 5.99 19.25
C VAL A 159 13.78 6.90 18.64
N GLU A 160 13.00 6.39 17.69
CA GLU A 160 11.83 7.11 17.17
C GLU A 160 10.61 6.72 17.99
N GLY A 161 9.90 7.71 18.54
CA GLY A 161 8.62 7.42 19.17
C GLY A 161 7.74 8.58 19.58
N ASP A 162 6.60 8.26 20.21
CA ASP A 162 5.56 9.22 20.56
C ASP A 162 6.05 10.22 21.63
N GLN A 163 6.26 11.46 21.19
CA GLN A 163 6.67 12.56 22.06
C GLN A 163 5.69 12.79 23.22
N SER A 164 4.39 12.72 22.94
CA SER A 164 3.32 13.06 23.87
C SER A 164 3.18 12.01 24.96
N GLU A 165 3.29 10.73 24.60
CA GLU A 165 3.23 9.61 25.53
C GLU A 165 4.44 9.63 26.49
N LEU A 166 5.66 9.81 25.95
CA LEU A 166 6.87 9.85 26.78
C LEU A 166 6.84 11.04 27.75
N ILE A 167 6.46 12.24 27.30
CA ILE A 167 6.35 13.41 28.19
C ILE A 167 5.28 13.19 29.26
N ALA A 168 4.16 12.54 28.93
CA ALA A 168 3.12 12.23 29.89
C ALA A 168 3.62 11.24 30.97
N ALA A 169 4.36 10.20 30.59
CA ALA A 169 4.97 9.26 31.53
C ALA A 169 6.00 9.94 32.45
N LEU A 170 6.87 10.80 31.90
CA LEU A 170 7.84 11.56 32.68
C LEU A 170 7.18 12.53 33.67
N LYS A 171 6.07 13.18 33.29
CA LYS A 171 5.28 14.03 34.19
C LYS A 171 4.64 13.22 35.33
N ARG A 172 4.15 12.00 35.06
CA ARG A 172 3.59 11.11 36.09
C ARG A 172 4.66 10.66 37.09
N LEU A 173 5.88 10.37 36.61
CA LEU A 173 7.04 10.05 37.46
C LEU A 173 7.50 11.23 38.33
N ALA A 174 7.34 12.48 37.86
CA ALA A 174 7.80 13.67 38.57
C ALA A 174 6.92 14.11 39.76
N VAL A 175 5.77 13.47 39.98
CA VAL A 175 4.88 13.77 41.13
C VAL A 175 5.34 12.97 42.35
N THR A 176 5.91 13.65 43.35
CA THR A 176 6.37 13.08 44.64
C THR A 176 5.29 13.10 45.73
N GLY A 177 5.11 11.97 46.43
CA GLY A 177 4.68 11.94 47.84
C GLY A 177 3.65 10.87 48.26
N GLU A 178 4.13 9.82 48.95
CA GLU A 178 3.56 9.09 50.11
C GLU A 178 2.21 8.32 50.00
N ASP A 179 2.24 6.96 49.98
CA ASP A 179 1.82 6.09 51.10
C ASP A 179 1.85 4.57 50.77
N GLU A 180 2.49 3.81 51.68
CA GLU A 180 2.27 2.39 52.09
C GLU A 180 2.43 1.20 51.11
N THR A 181 2.86 -0.02 51.49
CA THR A 181 3.84 -0.57 52.45
C THR A 181 3.95 -2.09 52.17
N ALA A 182 5.18 -2.62 52.26
CA ALA A 182 5.64 -3.93 52.73
C ALA A 182 4.92 -5.27 52.42
N SER A 183 5.72 -6.28 52.03
CA SER A 183 5.93 -7.48 52.89
C SER A 183 7.21 -8.26 52.54
N LYS A 184 7.98 -8.58 53.59
CA LYS A 184 9.21 -9.40 53.66
C LYS A 184 8.91 -10.90 53.60
N LYS A 185 9.94 -11.71 53.30
CA LYS A 185 10.36 -12.78 54.24
C LYS A 185 11.85 -13.14 54.12
N ASP A 186 12.47 -13.19 55.29
CA ASP A 186 13.87 -13.45 55.63
C ASP A 186 14.31 -14.92 55.45
N VAL A 187 15.62 -15.19 55.56
CA VAL A 187 16.35 -16.07 56.53
C VAL A 187 17.85 -16.01 56.14
N GLU A 188 18.76 -15.34 56.88
CA GLU A 188 19.58 -15.86 58.01
C GLU A 188 20.49 -17.07 57.60
N ASP A 189 21.75 -17.26 58.01
CA ASP A 189 22.65 -16.61 58.98
C ASP A 189 24.08 -17.22 58.83
N ALA A 190 25.06 -16.50 59.39
CA ALA A 190 26.35 -16.93 59.97
C ALA A 190 27.50 -17.41 59.06
N GLY A 191 28.76 -17.02 59.28
CA GLY A 191 29.35 -16.24 60.37
C GLY A 191 30.85 -16.54 60.45
N VAL A 192 31.66 -15.48 60.29
CA VAL A 192 32.94 -15.11 60.96
C VAL A 192 33.61 -16.16 61.89
N GLY A 193 34.93 -16.30 62.03
CA GLY A 193 36.13 -15.51 61.73
C GLY A 193 37.32 -16.28 62.37
N ALA A 194 38.53 -16.30 61.78
CA ALA A 194 39.62 -15.32 61.94
C ALA A 194 40.69 -15.68 63.00
N SER A 195 41.96 -15.62 62.56
CA SER A 195 43.22 -15.28 63.29
C SER A 195 43.70 -16.23 64.41
N ASP A 196 44.98 -16.40 64.76
CA ASP A 196 46.30 -15.99 64.26
C ASP A 196 47.35 -16.76 65.11
N GLY A 197 48.59 -16.86 64.64
CA GLY A 197 49.75 -16.66 65.53
C GLY A 197 50.52 -17.86 66.15
N ALA A 198 51.62 -18.21 65.48
CA ALA A 198 53.01 -18.09 65.97
C ALA A 198 53.64 -19.07 67.01
N VAL A 199 54.88 -19.46 66.62
CA VAL A 199 56.15 -19.67 67.37
C VAL A 199 56.37 -20.85 68.35
N ALA A 200 57.26 -21.74 67.89
CA ALA A 200 58.57 -22.12 68.46
C ALA A 200 58.71 -22.94 69.77
N SER A 201 59.51 -24.02 69.61
CA SER A 201 60.75 -24.35 70.37
C SER A 201 60.78 -25.60 71.28
N ASN A 202 61.83 -26.40 71.00
CA ASN A 202 62.76 -27.11 71.90
C ASN A 202 62.40 -28.43 72.63
N ALA A 203 63.14 -29.46 72.23
CA ALA A 203 64.15 -30.23 73.00
C ALA A 203 63.75 -31.22 74.12
N ALA A 204 64.31 -32.44 74.01
CA ALA A 204 64.91 -33.31 75.07
C ALA A 204 65.58 -34.52 74.35
N GLN A 205 66.90 -34.78 74.35
CA GLN A 205 67.80 -35.32 75.41
C GLN A 205 67.24 -36.57 76.12
N ASN A 206 67.94 -37.71 76.21
CA ASN A 206 69.02 -38.07 77.16
C ASN A 206 69.40 -39.60 76.96
N PRO A 207 70.30 -40.29 77.71
CA PRO A 207 71.71 -40.08 78.15
C PRO A 207 72.63 -41.36 78.10
N ASP A 208 73.91 -41.16 78.50
CA ASP A 208 74.89 -42.09 79.14
C ASP A 208 75.62 -43.15 78.29
N ALA A 209 76.94 -43.38 78.39
CA ALA A 209 77.85 -43.23 79.53
C ALA A 209 79.31 -42.99 79.09
N GLY A 210 80.07 -42.22 79.86
CA GLY A 210 81.54 -42.13 79.78
C GLY A 210 82.21 -42.81 80.97
N SER A 211 83.39 -43.42 80.75
CA SER A 211 84.44 -43.67 81.75
C SER A 211 85.46 -44.70 81.23
N TYR A 212 86.68 -44.28 80.88
CA TYR A 212 87.92 -44.90 81.42
C TYR A 212 89.18 -44.09 81.02
N THR A 213 90.16 -44.03 81.94
CA THR A 213 91.42 -43.26 81.81
C THR A 213 92.65 -44.16 82.00
N THR A 214 93.77 -43.67 81.47
CA THR A 214 95.15 -44.16 81.33
C THR A 214 95.83 -44.85 82.53
N PRO A 215 96.85 -45.70 82.24
CA PRO A 215 98.09 -45.72 83.04
C PRO A 215 99.38 -45.63 82.19
N GLY A 216 100.47 -45.15 82.79
CA GLY A 216 101.72 -44.74 82.13
C GLY A 216 102.90 -45.74 82.11
N ALA A 217 104.00 -45.20 81.55
CA ALA A 217 105.31 -45.72 81.12
C ALA A 217 106.06 -46.81 81.94
N LEU A 218 106.89 -47.59 81.21
CA LEU A 218 108.15 -48.24 81.64
C LEU A 218 108.99 -48.63 80.39
N GLU A 219 110.32 -48.48 80.46
CA GLU A 219 111.35 -48.65 79.40
C GLU A 219 112.03 -50.05 79.36
N LEU A 220 112.81 -50.27 78.26
CA LEU A 220 113.91 -51.25 77.95
C LEU A 220 113.46 -52.63 77.40
N ASP A 221 114.05 -53.26 76.36
CA ASP A 221 115.37 -53.15 75.67
C ASP A 221 115.33 -53.84 74.26
N ASP A 222 116.34 -53.59 73.42
CA ASP A 222 116.52 -53.98 72.00
C ASP A 222 116.52 -55.48 71.64
N THR A 223 115.88 -55.86 70.51
CA THR A 223 116.31 -56.93 69.56
C THR A 223 115.45 -56.90 68.26
N PRO A 224 115.98 -57.26 67.07
CA PRO A 224 115.39 -56.92 65.76
C PRO A 224 114.09 -57.69 65.41
N GLU A 225 113.10 -56.97 64.85
CA GLU A 225 111.73 -57.42 64.55
C GLU A 225 111.52 -57.95 63.11
N THR A 226 110.70 -59.00 63.01
CA THR A 226 110.00 -59.40 61.77
C THR A 226 108.50 -59.22 62.00
N SER A 227 107.82 -58.41 61.17
CA SER A 227 106.38 -58.13 61.30
C SER A 227 105.62 -58.52 60.03
N THR A 228 104.51 -59.26 60.20
CA THR A 228 103.61 -59.68 59.11
C THR A 228 102.23 -59.03 59.31
N ARG A 229 101.69 -58.41 58.25
CA ARG A 229 100.35 -57.81 58.25
C ARG A 229 99.55 -58.24 57.03
N ILE A 230 98.26 -58.47 57.18
CA ILE A 230 97.33 -58.60 56.05
C ILE A 230 97.01 -57.19 55.57
N THR A 231 97.16 -56.94 54.27
CA THR A 231 96.89 -55.63 53.68
C THR A 231 96.19 -55.76 52.33
N ALA A 232 95.28 -54.84 52.05
CA ALA A 232 94.65 -54.66 50.73
C ALA A 232 95.56 -53.87 49.75
N GLU A 233 96.66 -53.30 50.25
CA GLU A 233 97.55 -52.42 49.49
C GLU A 233 98.18 -53.16 48.30
N GLY A 234 97.87 -52.72 47.08
CA GLY A 234 98.37 -53.31 45.83
C GLY A 234 97.55 -54.50 45.29
N CYS A 235 96.47 -54.89 45.97
CA CYS A 235 95.52 -55.90 45.49
C CYS A 235 94.30 -55.24 44.83
N LYS A 236 93.99 -55.66 43.60
CA LYS A 236 92.80 -55.18 42.88
C LYS A 236 91.54 -55.85 43.44
N MET A 237 90.43 -55.12 43.41
CA MET A 237 89.11 -55.70 43.65
C MET A 237 88.82 -56.81 42.64
N ARG A 238 88.39 -57.99 43.11
CA ARG A 238 87.89 -59.05 42.24
C ARG A 238 86.39 -58.86 42.06
N ILE A 239 85.94 -58.77 40.81
CA ILE A 239 84.52 -58.58 40.50
C ILE A 239 83.86 -59.93 40.23
N ASP A 240 82.81 -60.23 40.98
CA ASP A 240 82.00 -61.44 40.85
C ASP A 240 80.59 -61.05 40.38
N LEU A 241 80.36 -61.10 39.06
CA LEU A 241 79.08 -60.70 38.46
C LEU A 241 77.98 -61.76 38.63
N ASP A 242 78.35 -63.02 38.88
CA ASP A 242 77.38 -64.10 39.12
C ASP A 242 76.75 -63.96 40.51
N GLN A 243 77.53 -63.51 41.50
CA GLN A 243 77.07 -63.25 42.86
C GLN A 243 76.69 -61.78 43.10
N LEU A 244 76.96 -60.89 42.14
CA LEU A 244 76.80 -59.43 42.24
C LEU A 244 77.57 -58.83 43.43
N GLU A 245 78.82 -59.28 43.64
CA GLU A 245 79.69 -58.82 44.71
C GLU A 245 81.09 -58.46 44.18
N ALA A 246 81.63 -57.34 44.65
CA ALA A 246 83.03 -56.98 44.50
C ALA A 246 83.78 -57.37 45.78
N ILE A 247 84.87 -58.11 45.62
CA ILE A 247 85.58 -58.79 46.70
C ILE A 247 86.93 -58.12 46.91
N GLN A 248 87.17 -57.58 48.11
CA GLN A 248 88.46 -56.99 48.44
C GLN A 248 89.48 -58.10 48.61
N GLN A 249 90.42 -58.15 47.68
CA GLN A 249 91.55 -59.05 47.82
C GLN A 249 92.57 -58.45 48.78
N THR A 250 93.17 -59.32 49.58
CA THR A 250 94.24 -58.96 50.52
C THR A 250 95.45 -59.83 50.25
N ARG A 251 96.63 -59.33 50.60
CA ARG A 251 97.90 -60.08 50.55
C ARG A 251 98.62 -59.90 51.88
N MET A 252 99.48 -60.86 52.20
CA MET A 252 100.40 -60.70 53.32
C MET A 252 101.56 -59.79 52.91
N ALA A 253 101.81 -58.75 53.70
CA ALA A 253 103.02 -57.93 53.65
C ALA A 253 103.93 -58.33 54.81
N THR A 254 105.14 -58.76 54.49
CA THR A 254 106.17 -59.16 55.45
C THR A 254 107.28 -58.13 55.39
N THR A 255 107.52 -57.42 56.48
CA THR A 255 108.60 -56.42 56.59
C THR A 255 109.71 -56.98 57.46
N THR A 256 110.91 -57.06 56.89
CA THR A 256 112.14 -57.51 57.56
C THR A 256 113.19 -56.45 57.30
N ASP A 257 113.84 -55.93 58.34
CA ASP A 257 114.96 -54.97 58.24
C ASP A 257 114.67 -53.74 57.35
N GLY A 258 113.43 -53.26 57.36
CA GLY A 258 113.00 -52.06 56.61
C GLY A 258 112.63 -52.30 55.14
N GLU A 259 112.70 -53.54 54.64
CA GLU A 259 112.31 -53.91 53.28
C GLU A 259 111.00 -54.74 53.31
N THR A 260 109.95 -54.25 52.64
CA THR A 260 108.63 -54.90 52.63
C THR A 260 108.47 -55.78 51.38
N SER A 261 108.25 -57.08 51.60
CA SER A 261 107.88 -58.04 50.56
C SER A 261 106.39 -58.35 50.60
N TYR A 262 105.77 -58.55 49.43
CA TYR A 262 104.33 -58.77 49.31
C TYR A 262 104.03 -60.13 48.69
N GLY A 263 103.11 -60.89 49.30
CA GLY A 263 102.58 -62.14 48.77
C GLY A 263 101.57 -61.95 47.63
N THR A 264 101.02 -63.07 47.13
CA THR A 264 99.92 -63.04 46.13
C THR A 264 98.61 -62.60 46.76
N CYS A 265 97.80 -61.86 46.01
CA CYS A 265 96.47 -61.47 46.44
C CYS A 265 95.53 -62.69 46.51
N ALA A 266 94.77 -62.80 47.58
CA ALA A 266 93.69 -63.76 47.79
C ALA A 266 92.43 -63.03 48.26
N ASP A 267 91.26 -63.63 48.08
CA ASP A 267 89.99 -63.02 48.50
C ASP A 267 89.96 -62.83 50.03
N GLY A 268 89.72 -61.61 50.48
CA GLY A 268 89.46 -61.31 51.89
C GLY A 268 88.01 -61.60 52.27
N ASP A 269 87.57 -61.07 53.42
CA ASP A 269 86.19 -61.22 53.91
C ASP A 269 85.27 -60.04 53.51
N GLU A 270 85.82 -58.90 53.12
CA GLU A 270 85.02 -57.74 52.70
C GLU A 270 84.36 -57.98 51.33
N ARG A 271 83.06 -57.72 51.27
CA ARG A 271 82.20 -57.81 50.08
C ARG A 271 81.45 -56.50 49.90
N TYR A 272 81.43 -55.99 48.67
CA TYR A 272 80.66 -54.81 48.30
C TYR A 272 79.62 -55.19 47.25
N LYS A 273 78.35 -54.84 47.52
CA LYS A 273 77.25 -55.13 46.60
C LYS A 273 77.42 -54.37 45.29
N ILE A 274 77.31 -55.10 44.18
CA ILE A 274 77.25 -54.52 42.84
C ILE A 274 75.79 -54.16 42.52
N ASN A 275 75.58 -52.95 42.03
CA ASN A 275 74.29 -52.45 41.58
C ASN A 275 74.37 -52.00 40.11
N LYS A 276 73.22 -51.96 39.43
CA LYS A 276 73.10 -51.40 38.09
C LYS A 276 72.95 -49.88 38.16
N SER A 277 73.66 -49.16 37.29
CA SER A 277 73.48 -47.73 37.13
C SER A 277 73.08 -47.38 35.70
N TYR A 278 71.91 -46.76 35.56
CA TYR A 278 71.37 -46.31 34.28
C TYR A 278 71.70 -44.83 33.96
N SER A 279 72.21 -44.06 34.93
CA SER A 279 72.46 -42.62 34.74
C SER A 279 73.70 -42.31 33.90
N ALA A 280 74.61 -43.27 33.75
CA ALA A 280 75.86 -43.12 33.02
C ALA A 280 75.76 -43.62 31.56
N CYS A 281 74.66 -44.28 31.20
CA CYS A 281 74.49 -44.96 29.93
C CYS A 281 73.30 -44.40 29.16
N ALA A 282 73.48 -44.23 27.84
CA ALA A 282 72.37 -43.89 26.96
C ALA A 282 71.44 -45.11 26.75
N TYR A 283 70.18 -44.83 26.40
CA TYR A 283 69.27 -45.87 25.94
C TYR A 283 69.69 -46.34 24.55
N ILE A 284 69.46 -47.60 24.25
CA ILE A 284 69.61 -48.15 22.91
C ILE A 284 68.25 -48.06 22.23
N GLU A 285 68.12 -47.14 21.30
CA GLU A 285 66.90 -46.84 20.57
C GLU A 285 66.88 -47.64 19.26
N ASP A 286 65.88 -48.50 19.11
CA ASP A 286 65.60 -49.24 17.89
C ASP A 286 64.30 -48.70 17.29
N LEU A 287 64.43 -47.83 16.28
CA LEU A 287 63.29 -47.16 15.64
C LEU A 287 62.49 -48.11 14.74
N ASP A 288 63.13 -49.14 14.19
CA ASP A 288 62.45 -50.14 13.36
C ASP A 288 61.61 -51.08 14.24
N ALA A 289 62.15 -51.49 15.39
CA ALA A 289 61.43 -52.30 16.38
C ALA A 289 60.55 -51.47 17.34
N ARG A 290 60.50 -50.14 17.18
CA ARG A 290 59.77 -49.19 18.04
C ARG A 290 60.02 -49.41 19.54
N THR A 291 61.27 -49.67 19.92
CA THR A 291 61.65 -49.98 21.30
C THR A 291 62.90 -49.23 21.73
N ALA A 292 62.88 -48.60 22.91
CA ALA A 292 64.05 -48.10 23.59
C ALA A 292 64.42 -49.02 24.76
N THR A 293 65.65 -49.53 24.79
CA THR A 293 66.16 -50.42 25.85
C THR A 293 67.09 -49.64 26.77
N ALA A 294 66.84 -49.63 28.08
CA ALA A 294 67.76 -49.00 29.02
C ALA A 294 69.10 -49.75 29.04
N SER A 295 70.20 -49.02 29.10
CA SER A 295 71.52 -49.62 29.32
C SER A 295 72.03 -49.25 30.70
N PHE A 296 72.82 -50.13 31.30
CA PHE A 296 73.44 -49.87 32.60
C PHE A 296 74.92 -50.23 32.60
N ILE A 297 75.65 -49.61 33.53
CA ILE A 297 76.99 -50.03 33.93
C ILE A 297 76.90 -50.55 35.37
N TYR A 298 77.67 -51.59 35.69
CA TYR A 298 77.77 -52.08 37.05
C TYR A 298 78.61 -51.12 37.90
N TYR A 299 78.22 -50.92 39.14
CA TYR A 299 79.03 -50.17 40.10
C TYR A 299 78.92 -50.76 41.50
N TYR A 300 79.92 -50.51 42.33
CA TYR A 300 79.88 -50.76 43.77
C TYR A 300 80.43 -49.54 44.51
N THR A 301 80.18 -49.47 45.81
CA THR A 301 80.77 -48.46 46.70
C THR A 301 81.84 -49.15 47.52
N ASP A 302 83.09 -48.67 47.44
CA ASP A 302 84.21 -49.24 48.20
C ASP A 302 84.16 -48.88 49.70
N GLY A 303 85.08 -49.44 50.49
CA GLY A 303 85.15 -49.22 51.95
C GLY A 303 85.49 -47.79 52.37
N SER A 304 85.86 -46.93 51.42
CA SER A 304 86.08 -45.48 51.64
C SER A 304 84.85 -44.64 51.27
N GLY A 305 83.77 -45.28 50.80
CA GLY A 305 82.54 -44.61 50.34
C GLY A 305 82.60 -44.11 48.89
N ASN A 306 83.65 -44.43 48.13
CA ASN A 306 83.76 -44.01 46.73
C ASN A 306 83.01 -44.97 45.82
N ARG A 307 82.33 -44.40 44.83
CA ARG A 307 81.68 -45.17 43.77
C ARG A 307 82.69 -45.59 42.71
N VAL A 308 82.77 -46.89 42.45
CA VAL A 308 83.63 -47.48 41.41
C VAL A 308 82.77 -48.16 40.37
N GLU A 309 82.89 -47.71 39.12
CA GLU A 309 82.17 -48.31 37.98
C GLU A 309 83.01 -49.43 37.36
N HIS A 310 82.32 -50.45 36.84
CA HIS A 310 82.95 -51.63 36.27
C HIS A 310 82.27 -52.05 34.97
N GLY A 311 83.09 -52.26 33.94
CA GLY A 311 82.66 -52.69 32.62
C GLY A 311 82.29 -51.54 31.69
N GLU A 312 81.55 -51.87 30.64
CA GLU A 312 80.95 -50.93 29.70
C GLU A 312 79.43 -50.97 29.84
N CYS A 313 78.73 -50.01 29.23
CA CYS A 313 77.27 -50.00 29.21
C CYS A 313 76.73 -51.24 28.50
N GLN A 314 75.88 -52.02 29.17
CA GLN A 314 75.22 -53.19 28.61
C GLN A 314 73.69 -53.00 28.59
N PRO A 315 72.98 -53.52 27.57
CA PRO A 315 71.53 -53.44 27.51
C PRO A 315 70.89 -54.23 28.65
N ASP A 316 69.82 -53.69 29.22
CA ASP A 316 68.95 -54.41 30.14
C ASP A 316 67.73 -54.97 29.37
N PRO A 317 67.70 -56.27 29.05
CA PRO A 317 66.61 -56.83 28.26
C PRO A 317 65.25 -56.76 28.96
N GLU A 318 65.22 -56.54 30.27
CA GLU A 318 64.01 -56.42 31.08
C GLU A 318 63.49 -54.97 31.19
N ALA A 319 64.32 -53.97 30.90
CA ALA A 319 63.94 -52.54 30.97
C ALA A 319 63.74 -51.95 29.56
N ARG A 320 62.65 -52.35 28.92
CA ARG A 320 62.23 -51.92 27.58
C ARG A 320 61.06 -50.96 27.64
N PHE A 321 61.07 -49.95 26.76
CA PHE A 321 60.07 -48.91 26.67
C PHE A 321 59.61 -48.76 25.23
N ASP A 322 58.30 -48.71 25.01
CA ASP A 322 57.73 -48.56 23.68
C ASP A 322 57.95 -47.14 23.15
N ILE A 323 58.39 -47.06 21.90
CA ILE A 323 58.46 -45.81 21.16
C ILE A 323 57.13 -45.63 20.42
N VAL A 324 56.34 -44.66 20.84
CA VAL A 324 55.00 -44.37 20.31
C VAL A 324 54.96 -43.04 19.57
N GLU A 325 53.95 -42.88 18.70
CA GLU A 325 53.69 -41.62 18.04
C GLU A 325 52.98 -40.62 18.98
N ASP A 326 53.49 -39.39 19.04
CA ASP A 326 52.87 -38.27 19.74
C ASP A 326 52.58 -37.14 18.74
N SER A 327 51.33 -37.06 18.28
CA SER A 327 50.87 -36.05 17.32
C SER A 327 50.45 -34.73 17.95
N SER A 328 50.35 -34.67 19.29
CA SER A 328 49.80 -33.51 20.00
C SER A 328 50.60 -32.21 19.83
N ALA A 329 51.90 -32.34 19.55
CA ALA A 329 52.82 -31.22 19.38
C ALA A 329 53.12 -30.87 17.91
N CYS A 330 52.56 -31.60 16.94
CA CYS A 330 52.87 -31.43 15.52
C CYS A 330 51.72 -30.76 14.76
N ARG A 331 52.05 -29.83 13.86
CA ARG A 331 51.09 -29.29 12.90
C ARG A 331 50.86 -30.30 11.78
N VAL A 332 49.64 -30.37 11.27
CA VAL A 332 49.33 -31.13 10.06
C VAL A 332 49.88 -30.44 8.81
N SER A 333 50.18 -31.24 7.79
CA SER A 333 50.55 -30.73 6.45
C SER A 333 49.37 -30.88 5.51
N LEU A 334 49.09 -29.87 4.69
CA LEU A 334 48.04 -29.90 3.68
C LEU A 334 48.67 -30.13 2.30
N ASP A 335 48.27 -31.20 1.62
CA ASP A 335 48.69 -31.52 0.27
C ASP A 335 47.54 -31.24 -0.70
N TYR A 336 47.53 -30.03 -1.27
CA TYR A 336 46.47 -29.55 -2.16
C TYR A 336 46.40 -30.30 -3.49
N ASP A 337 47.52 -30.85 -3.97
CA ASP A 337 47.57 -31.60 -5.23
C ASP A 337 47.01 -33.02 -5.03
N ALA A 338 47.33 -33.66 -3.91
CA ALA A 338 46.79 -34.98 -3.57
C ALA A 338 45.37 -34.92 -2.96
N GLY A 339 44.93 -33.73 -2.51
CA GLY A 339 43.64 -33.57 -1.82
C GLY A 339 43.63 -34.24 -0.45
N THR A 340 44.74 -34.23 0.27
CA THR A 340 44.86 -34.89 1.58
C THR A 340 45.46 -34.00 2.67
N VAL A 341 45.11 -34.31 3.92
CA VAL A 341 45.76 -33.78 5.12
C VAL A 341 46.60 -34.88 5.75
N ILE A 342 47.87 -34.57 5.99
CA ILE A 342 48.86 -35.48 6.55
C ILE A 342 49.04 -35.14 8.03
N THR A 343 48.70 -36.09 8.90
CA THR A 343 48.98 -35.99 10.33
C THR A 343 50.46 -36.20 10.54
N ASN A 344 51.13 -35.25 11.18
CA ASN A 344 52.52 -35.41 11.58
C ASN A 344 52.60 -35.81 13.06
N ALA A 345 53.58 -36.64 13.41
CA ALA A 345 53.81 -37.07 14.79
C ALA A 345 55.31 -37.16 15.11
N LYS A 346 55.63 -36.94 16.38
CA LYS A 346 56.96 -37.23 16.94
C LYS A 346 57.04 -38.69 17.36
N LEU A 347 58.24 -39.26 17.38
CA LEU A 347 58.47 -40.52 18.08
C LEU A 347 59.00 -40.23 19.47
N VAL A 348 58.32 -40.77 20.48
CA VAL A 348 58.68 -40.58 21.88
C VAL A 348 58.58 -41.88 22.67
N TYR A 349 59.42 -42.05 23.68
CA TYR A 349 59.24 -43.09 24.70
C TYR A 349 59.24 -42.47 26.09
N THR A 350 58.58 -43.11 27.05
CA THR A 350 58.63 -42.69 28.46
C THR A 350 59.65 -43.56 29.18
N ASN A 351 60.73 -42.96 29.67
CA ASN A 351 61.79 -43.70 30.34
C ASN A 351 61.40 -44.17 31.75
N GLN A 352 62.27 -44.92 32.41
CA GLN A 352 62.03 -45.48 33.76
C GLN A 352 61.73 -44.44 34.85
N ASN A 353 62.08 -43.18 34.63
CA ASN A 353 61.82 -42.07 35.56
C ASN A 353 60.53 -41.31 35.23
N GLY A 354 59.72 -41.82 34.29
CA GLY A 354 58.49 -41.17 33.84
C GLY A 354 58.71 -39.97 32.91
N ARG A 355 59.94 -39.76 32.39
CA ARG A 355 60.24 -38.65 31.49
C ARG A 355 60.05 -39.08 30.03
N LYS A 356 59.26 -38.32 29.27
CA LYS A 356 59.18 -38.45 27.81
C LYS A 356 60.49 -38.01 27.15
N ILE A 357 61.05 -38.88 26.32
CA ILE A 357 62.24 -38.63 25.52
C ILE A 357 61.83 -38.69 24.04
N GLU A 358 62.24 -37.68 23.28
CA GLU A 358 62.00 -37.59 21.84
C GLU A 358 63.15 -38.24 21.08
N VAL A 359 62.82 -39.13 20.15
CA VAL A 359 63.78 -39.86 19.31
C VAL A 359 63.61 -39.55 17.82
N ARG A 360 62.49 -38.92 17.43
CA ARG A 360 62.26 -38.36 16.10
C ARG A 360 61.36 -37.13 16.19
N ASP A 361 61.71 -36.09 15.44
CA ASP A 361 60.89 -34.88 15.31
C ASP A 361 59.64 -35.13 14.45
N CYS A 362 58.80 -34.11 14.25
CA CYS A 362 57.56 -34.20 13.49
C CYS A 362 57.81 -34.66 12.05
N SER A 363 57.31 -35.84 11.71
CA SER A 363 57.25 -36.40 10.36
C SER A 363 55.86 -36.98 10.10
N PRO A 364 55.50 -37.33 8.86
CA PRO A 364 54.25 -38.03 8.58
C PRO A 364 54.08 -39.23 9.51
N SER A 365 52.89 -39.32 10.10
CA SER A 365 52.49 -40.42 10.98
C SER A 365 52.42 -41.72 10.20
N GLU A 366 52.96 -42.79 10.78
CA GLU A 366 52.83 -44.15 10.26
C GLU A 366 51.57 -44.84 10.80
N ASP A 367 51.08 -44.38 11.96
CA ASP A 367 49.89 -44.93 12.63
C ASP A 367 48.58 -44.31 12.14
N VAL A 368 48.62 -43.07 11.61
CA VAL A 368 47.45 -42.33 11.12
C VAL A 368 47.57 -42.10 9.62
N ALA A 369 46.75 -42.79 8.85
CA ALA A 369 46.67 -42.60 7.40
C ALA A 369 46.25 -41.15 7.06
N PRO A 370 46.75 -40.57 5.94
CA PRO A 370 46.29 -39.27 5.46
C PRO A 370 44.77 -39.24 5.28
N ALA A 371 44.11 -38.20 5.79
CA ALA A 371 42.69 -38.00 5.62
C ALA A 371 42.40 -37.18 4.35
N VAL A 372 41.25 -37.41 3.73
CA VAL A 372 40.84 -36.65 2.54
C VAL A 372 40.41 -35.25 2.94
N MET A 373 40.78 -34.26 2.15
CA MET A 373 40.19 -32.92 2.20
C MET A 373 39.43 -32.62 0.92
N SER A 374 38.29 -31.95 1.04
CA SER A 374 37.47 -31.55 -0.10
C SER A 374 37.40 -30.04 -0.23
N ALA A 375 37.46 -29.54 -1.47
CA ALA A 375 37.21 -28.14 -1.75
C ALA A 375 35.70 -27.87 -1.73
N THR A 376 35.29 -26.80 -1.05
CA THR A 376 33.90 -26.30 -1.04
C THR A 376 33.89 -24.78 -1.19
N SER A 377 32.95 -24.26 -1.98
CA SER A 377 32.68 -22.82 -2.07
C SER A 377 31.73 -22.33 -0.98
N GLU A 378 31.17 -23.24 -0.17
CA GLU A 378 30.23 -22.89 0.88
C GLU A 378 30.91 -22.09 2.00
N GLY A 379 30.30 -20.96 2.35
CA GLY A 379 30.85 -20.01 3.32
C GLY A 379 32.06 -19.23 2.82
N CYS A 380 32.29 -19.20 1.51
CA CYS A 380 33.24 -18.29 0.87
C CYS A 380 32.48 -17.28 0.00
N ASP A 381 32.59 -16.00 0.33
CA ASP A 381 32.04 -14.95 -0.52
C ASP A 381 32.84 -14.86 -1.83
N ILE A 382 32.13 -14.57 -2.91
CA ILE A 382 32.74 -14.25 -4.20
C ILE A 382 33.48 -12.92 -4.08
N ARG A 383 34.68 -12.82 -4.63
CA ARG A 383 35.48 -11.59 -4.64
C ARG A 383 35.27 -10.84 -5.95
N ASP A 384 34.99 -9.55 -5.87
CA ASP A 384 34.83 -8.70 -7.06
C ASP A 384 36.15 -8.06 -7.48
N ASP A 385 36.37 -8.00 -8.80
CA ASP A 385 37.40 -7.21 -9.45
C ASP A 385 36.74 -6.35 -10.53
N PHE A 386 36.23 -5.18 -10.10
CA PHE A 386 35.49 -4.27 -10.98
C PHE A 386 36.36 -3.64 -12.07
N ASP A 387 37.67 -3.50 -11.84
CA ASP A 387 38.60 -2.98 -12.85
C ASP A 387 38.85 -4.00 -13.95
N ALA A 388 38.90 -5.29 -13.61
CA ALA A 388 39.00 -6.39 -14.57
C ALA A 388 37.65 -6.81 -15.18
N GLY A 389 36.53 -6.33 -14.64
CA GLY A 389 35.18 -6.68 -15.11
C GLY A 389 34.78 -8.12 -14.81
N VAL A 390 35.33 -8.72 -13.75
CA VAL A 390 35.08 -10.11 -13.37
C VAL A 390 34.93 -10.28 -11.86
N SER A 391 34.17 -11.29 -11.44
CA SER A 391 34.14 -11.76 -10.06
C SER A 391 34.71 -13.17 -9.96
N TYR A 392 35.48 -13.44 -8.92
CA TYR A 392 36.14 -14.72 -8.69
C TYR A 392 35.38 -15.55 -7.66
N GLN A 393 34.99 -16.77 -8.02
CA GLN A 393 34.51 -17.74 -7.03
C GLN A 393 35.65 -18.09 -6.09
N ARG A 394 35.35 -18.16 -4.79
CA ARG A 394 36.30 -18.60 -3.78
C ARG A 394 35.88 -19.93 -3.19
N HIS A 395 36.87 -20.74 -2.82
CA HIS A 395 36.67 -22.00 -2.13
C HIS A 395 37.58 -22.08 -0.89
N LYS A 396 37.27 -23.03 -0.01
CA LYS A 396 38.14 -23.46 1.07
C LYS A 396 38.17 -24.98 1.09
N TYR A 397 39.26 -25.53 1.59
CA TYR A 397 39.36 -26.96 1.88
C TYR A 397 38.82 -27.27 3.26
N VAL A 398 37.96 -28.27 3.36
CA VAL A 398 37.43 -28.82 4.61
C VAL A 398 37.92 -30.25 4.80
N TYR A 399 38.24 -30.61 6.04
CA TYR A 399 38.70 -31.96 6.40
C TYR A 399 38.32 -32.30 7.83
N GLU A 400 38.34 -33.59 8.16
CA GLU A 400 38.03 -34.10 9.49
C GLU A 400 39.24 -34.84 10.07
N LEU A 401 39.60 -34.53 11.32
CA LEU A 401 40.61 -35.26 12.08
C LEU A 401 40.08 -35.57 13.47
N GLY A 402 40.09 -36.84 13.85
CA GLY A 402 39.66 -37.29 15.18
C GLY A 402 38.22 -36.90 15.54
N GLY A 403 37.31 -36.83 14.57
CA GLY A 403 35.92 -36.43 14.79
C GLY A 403 35.67 -34.91 14.78
N VAL A 404 36.70 -34.09 14.52
CA VAL A 404 36.61 -32.63 14.49
C VAL A 404 36.80 -32.11 13.07
N SER A 405 35.89 -31.25 12.62
CA SER A 405 35.97 -30.60 11.31
C SER A 405 36.83 -29.33 11.36
N TYR A 406 37.73 -29.21 10.39
CA TYR A 406 38.59 -28.06 10.18
C TYR A 406 38.37 -27.48 8.78
N SER A 407 38.68 -26.20 8.61
CA SER A 407 38.62 -25.54 7.31
C SER A 407 39.78 -24.55 7.12
N THR A 408 40.25 -24.44 5.90
CA THR A 408 41.23 -23.42 5.50
C THR A 408 40.57 -22.06 5.23
N ALA A 409 41.38 -21.03 4.99
CA ALA A 409 40.89 -19.74 4.53
C ALA A 409 40.41 -19.83 3.07
N CYS A 410 39.47 -18.95 2.69
CA CYS A 410 38.96 -18.92 1.33
C CYS A 410 40.00 -18.37 0.34
N THR A 411 40.24 -19.08 -0.77
CA THR A 411 41.12 -18.69 -1.88
C THR A 411 40.35 -18.75 -3.20
N ASP A 412 40.80 -18.05 -4.23
CA ASP A 412 40.15 -18.05 -5.54
C ASP A 412 40.22 -19.46 -6.16
N SER A 413 39.10 -19.99 -6.64
CA SER A 413 39.01 -21.34 -7.21
C SER A 413 39.43 -21.41 -8.69
N GLY A 414 39.65 -20.25 -9.31
CA GLY A 414 39.89 -20.10 -10.75
C GLY A 414 38.62 -19.97 -11.60
N THR A 415 37.42 -20.12 -11.02
CA THR A 415 36.15 -19.85 -11.72
C THR A 415 35.87 -18.36 -11.72
N GLU A 416 35.66 -17.79 -12.90
CA GLU A 416 35.35 -16.37 -13.12
C GLU A 416 33.90 -16.18 -13.57
N PHE A 417 33.30 -15.07 -13.16
CA PHE A 417 31.99 -14.62 -13.62
C PHE A 417 32.13 -13.23 -14.23
N ALA A 418 31.76 -13.08 -15.51
CA ALA A 418 31.81 -11.80 -16.19
C ALA A 418 30.81 -10.80 -15.61
N HIS A 419 31.23 -9.55 -15.49
CA HIS A 419 30.37 -8.44 -15.10
C HIS A 419 29.52 -7.98 -16.28
N GLU A 420 28.23 -7.84 -16.04
CA GLU A 420 27.30 -7.22 -16.97
C GLU A 420 26.67 -5.98 -16.32
N THR A 421 26.72 -4.84 -17.01
CA THR A 421 26.04 -3.62 -16.58
C THR A 421 24.59 -3.70 -17.04
N ILE A 422 23.66 -3.75 -16.08
CA ILE A 422 22.23 -3.93 -16.36
C ILE A 422 21.45 -2.70 -15.91
N TYR A 423 20.66 -2.15 -16.84
CA TYR A 423 19.71 -1.05 -16.59
C TYR A 423 18.27 -1.55 -16.47
N LYS A 424 17.91 -2.57 -17.26
CA LYS A 424 16.56 -3.15 -17.33
C LYS A 424 16.60 -4.66 -17.10
N SER A 425 15.59 -5.19 -16.42
CA SER A 425 15.36 -6.62 -16.28
C SER A 425 14.96 -7.24 -17.63
N GLU A 426 14.91 -8.56 -17.70
CA GLU A 426 14.43 -9.28 -18.89
C GLU A 426 12.97 -8.91 -19.23
N GLY A 427 12.17 -8.49 -18.25
CA GLY A 427 10.81 -7.99 -18.44
C GLY A 427 10.72 -6.55 -18.97
N GLY A 428 11.84 -5.84 -19.09
CA GLY A 428 11.89 -4.45 -19.57
C GLY A 428 11.77 -3.38 -18.49
N ASP A 429 11.53 -3.78 -17.24
CA ASP A 429 11.48 -2.86 -16.09
C ASP A 429 12.89 -2.39 -15.71
N TYR A 430 13.02 -1.14 -15.29
CA TYR A 430 14.30 -0.63 -14.79
C TYR A 430 14.71 -1.34 -13.49
N VAL A 431 15.94 -1.88 -13.46
CA VAL A 431 16.54 -2.48 -12.25
C VAL A 431 16.72 -1.43 -11.16
N CYS A 432 16.97 -0.18 -11.57
CA CYS A 432 17.10 0.98 -10.70
C CYS A 432 16.27 2.13 -11.27
N THR A 433 15.46 2.79 -10.43
CA THR A 433 14.63 3.93 -10.86
C THR A 433 15.49 5.04 -11.46
N PRO A 434 15.22 5.52 -12.69
CA PRO A 434 15.93 6.66 -13.27
C PRO A 434 15.82 7.91 -12.40
N LEU A 435 16.91 8.68 -12.29
CA LEU A 435 16.93 9.94 -11.54
C LEU A 435 16.47 11.09 -12.43
N ILE A 436 15.32 11.66 -12.11
CA ILE A 436 14.73 12.78 -12.86
C ILE A 436 15.07 14.09 -12.15
N ASN A 437 15.74 15.01 -12.85
CA ASN A 437 15.96 16.36 -12.38
C ASN A 437 15.07 17.33 -13.14
N ALA A 438 14.00 17.79 -12.49
CA ALA A 438 13.04 18.72 -13.08
C ALA A 438 13.64 20.11 -13.37
N ASN A 439 14.63 20.56 -12.60
CA ASN A 439 15.24 21.89 -12.77
C ASN A 439 16.14 21.94 -13.99
N SER A 440 16.99 20.93 -14.19
CA SER A 440 17.87 20.85 -15.37
C SER A 440 17.21 20.19 -16.57
N LYS A 441 16.00 19.65 -16.43
CA LYS A 441 15.29 18.87 -17.47
C LYS A 441 16.15 17.72 -17.99
N THR A 442 16.68 16.92 -17.06
CA THR A 442 17.55 15.78 -17.40
C THR A 442 17.17 14.52 -16.66
N VAL A 443 17.36 13.36 -17.29
CA VAL A 443 17.25 12.03 -16.68
C VAL A 443 18.64 11.40 -16.63
N THR A 444 19.02 10.86 -15.48
CA THR A 444 20.25 10.06 -15.32
C THR A 444 19.86 8.63 -15.00
N LEU A 445 20.31 7.67 -15.82
CA LEU A 445 20.07 6.26 -15.55
C LEU A 445 20.93 5.79 -14.38
N GLN A 446 20.47 4.72 -13.77
CA GLN A 446 21.23 4.01 -12.76
C GLN A 446 21.37 2.56 -13.20
N SER A 447 22.53 1.97 -12.96
CA SER A 447 22.81 0.57 -13.28
C SER A 447 23.32 -0.20 -12.08
N ARG A 448 23.27 -1.53 -12.20
CA ARG A 448 23.97 -2.46 -11.30
C ARG A 448 24.86 -3.38 -12.13
N VAL A 449 25.95 -3.82 -11.52
CA VAL A 449 26.78 -4.90 -12.04
C VAL A 449 26.15 -6.22 -11.63
N ARG A 450 25.84 -7.07 -12.60
CA ARG A 450 25.31 -8.42 -12.44
C ARG A 450 26.39 -9.44 -12.79
N ILE A 451 26.38 -10.58 -12.11
CA ILE A 451 27.03 -11.83 -12.53
C ILE A 451 26.01 -12.97 -12.59
N LEU A 452 26.31 -13.99 -13.39
CA LEU A 452 25.51 -15.22 -13.47
C LEU A 452 26.25 -16.37 -12.80
N VAL A 453 25.76 -16.81 -11.64
CA VAL A 453 26.31 -17.95 -10.89
C VAL A 453 25.37 -19.13 -11.06
N ASN A 454 25.80 -20.18 -11.78
CA ASN A 454 24.96 -21.33 -12.13
C ASN A 454 23.63 -20.94 -12.82
N GLY A 455 23.64 -19.86 -13.60
CA GLY A 455 22.45 -19.33 -14.28
C GLY A 455 21.54 -18.46 -13.40
N LEU A 456 21.87 -18.26 -12.12
CA LEU A 456 21.14 -17.35 -11.23
C LEU A 456 21.81 -15.98 -11.20
N GLU A 457 21.01 -14.93 -11.29
CA GLU A 457 21.48 -13.55 -11.23
C GLU A 457 21.91 -13.17 -9.81
N GLN A 458 23.10 -12.58 -9.69
CA GLN A 458 23.56 -11.95 -8.46
C GLN A 458 24.07 -10.54 -8.77
N PHE A 459 23.56 -9.54 -8.05
CA PHE A 459 24.03 -8.17 -8.18
C PHE A 459 25.21 -7.89 -7.26
N ARG A 460 26.28 -7.34 -7.82
CA ARG A 460 27.56 -7.05 -7.15
C ARG A 460 27.70 -5.61 -6.70
N THR A 461 26.93 -4.70 -7.28
CA THR A 461 26.90 -3.29 -6.88
C THR A 461 25.48 -2.84 -6.49
N ALA A 462 25.40 -1.73 -5.75
CA ALA A 462 24.17 -0.98 -5.57
C ALA A 462 23.84 -0.18 -6.85
N CYS A 463 22.63 0.38 -6.91
CA CYS A 463 22.25 1.31 -7.97
C CYS A 463 23.22 2.50 -8.00
N THR A 464 23.95 2.65 -9.09
CA THR A 464 24.93 3.73 -9.27
C THR A 464 24.50 4.60 -10.44
N PRO A 465 24.35 5.92 -10.25
CA PRO A 465 24.06 6.84 -11.34
C PRO A 465 25.18 6.90 -12.37
N ASP A 466 24.80 6.90 -13.63
CA ASP A 466 25.73 7.10 -14.72
C ASP A 466 26.30 8.52 -14.70
N THR A 467 27.47 8.71 -15.31
CA THR A 467 28.10 10.03 -15.45
C THR A 467 27.45 10.88 -16.55
N THR A 468 26.59 10.28 -17.37
CA THR A 468 25.90 10.95 -18.48
C THR A 468 24.42 11.06 -18.19
N SER A 469 23.85 12.22 -18.53
CA SER A 469 22.42 12.46 -18.44
C SER A 469 21.82 12.66 -19.83
N MET A 470 20.57 12.25 -19.99
CA MET A 470 19.75 12.48 -21.19
C MET A 470 18.84 13.69 -20.99
N GLU A 471 18.52 14.37 -22.07
CA GLU A 471 17.59 15.50 -22.07
C GLU A 471 16.14 15.02 -21.92
N VAL A 472 15.36 15.76 -21.12
CA VAL A 472 13.91 15.60 -21.01
C VAL A 472 13.23 16.56 -21.97
N VAL A 473 12.36 16.01 -22.81
CA VAL A 473 11.62 16.75 -23.83
C VAL A 473 10.13 16.73 -23.50
N ALA A 474 9.47 17.88 -23.71
CA ALA A 474 8.02 18.00 -23.64
C ALA A 474 7.37 17.55 -24.95
N THR A 475 6.20 16.91 -24.86
CA THR A 475 5.36 16.61 -26.02
C THR A 475 3.88 16.68 -25.65
N THR A 476 3.05 17.06 -26.62
CA THR A 476 1.58 17.00 -26.49
C THR A 476 1.02 15.63 -26.86
N GLU A 477 1.84 14.71 -27.37
CA GLU A 477 1.42 13.40 -27.84
C GLU A 477 0.64 12.65 -26.75
N GLY A 478 -0.62 12.28 -27.02
CA GLY A 478 -1.49 11.59 -26.05
C GLY A 478 -2.15 12.52 -25.03
N CYS A 479 -1.93 13.83 -25.11
CA CYS A 479 -2.49 14.87 -24.23
C CYS A 479 -3.34 15.89 -24.99
N GLU A 480 -3.74 15.61 -26.24
CA GLU A 480 -4.40 16.57 -27.12
C GLU A 480 -5.91 16.72 -26.90
N ASP A 481 -6.53 15.84 -26.13
CA ASP A 481 -7.97 15.86 -25.87
C ASP A 481 -8.33 16.98 -24.88
N PRO A 482 -9.06 18.03 -25.32
CA PRO A 482 -9.41 19.15 -24.48
C PRO A 482 -10.30 18.77 -23.30
N ALA A 483 -10.99 17.63 -23.33
CA ALA A 483 -11.82 17.19 -22.20
C ALA A 483 -11.02 16.93 -20.91
N TYR A 484 -9.72 16.67 -21.03
CA TYR A 484 -8.81 16.46 -19.89
C TYR A 484 -7.93 17.68 -19.58
N TRP A 485 -8.17 18.80 -20.26
CA TRP A 485 -7.43 20.03 -20.03
C TRP A 485 -7.96 20.79 -18.81
N THR A 486 -7.14 21.71 -18.30
CA THR A 486 -7.58 22.60 -17.21
C THR A 486 -8.33 23.80 -17.80
N HIS A 487 -9.62 23.92 -17.48
CA HIS A 487 -10.48 25.05 -17.90
C HIS A 487 -10.75 26.01 -16.74
N SER A 488 -10.30 27.25 -16.87
CA SER A 488 -10.60 28.33 -15.91
C SER A 488 -11.61 29.30 -16.51
N LEU A 489 -12.90 29.12 -16.16
CA LEU A 489 -13.98 30.02 -16.60
C LEU A 489 -13.81 31.45 -16.06
N SER A 490 -13.25 31.60 -14.84
CA SER A 490 -13.01 32.91 -14.23
C SER A 490 -11.86 33.67 -14.89
N ALA A 491 -10.83 32.96 -15.36
CA ALA A 491 -9.74 33.56 -16.14
C ALA A 491 -10.07 33.70 -17.63
N GLY A 492 -11.17 33.10 -18.11
CA GLY A 492 -11.53 33.04 -19.53
C GLY A 492 -10.50 32.28 -20.36
N GLN A 493 -9.86 31.26 -19.77
CA GLN A 493 -8.73 30.55 -20.38
C GLN A 493 -8.79 29.05 -20.14
N SER A 494 -8.40 28.29 -21.15
CA SER A 494 -8.08 26.86 -21.04
C SER A 494 -6.58 26.68 -21.27
N TYR A 495 -5.98 25.74 -20.56
CA TYR A 495 -4.57 25.42 -20.72
C TYR A 495 -4.44 24.06 -21.38
N GLY A 496 -3.66 23.97 -22.46
CA GLY A 496 -3.32 22.70 -23.09
C GLY A 496 -2.60 21.77 -22.11
N SER A 497 -2.43 20.52 -22.50
CA SER A 497 -1.69 19.54 -21.71
C SER A 497 -0.47 19.01 -22.48
N GLU A 498 0.61 18.72 -21.74
CA GLU A 498 1.84 18.11 -22.23
C GLU A 498 2.34 17.06 -21.25
N ARG A 499 3.21 16.16 -21.71
CA ARG A 499 3.94 15.20 -20.87
C ARG A 499 5.41 15.19 -21.24
N TYR A 500 6.23 14.69 -20.31
CA TYR A 500 7.67 14.65 -20.46
C TYR A 500 8.14 13.23 -20.80
N TYR A 501 9.14 13.15 -21.66
CA TYR A 501 9.80 11.90 -22.04
C TYR A 501 11.30 12.12 -22.27
N TYR A 502 12.04 11.03 -22.35
CA TYR A 502 13.43 11.01 -22.83
C TYR A 502 13.63 9.86 -23.82
N PHE A 503 14.69 9.92 -24.61
CA PHE A 503 15.07 8.83 -25.51
C PHE A 503 16.05 7.89 -24.82
N TYR A 504 15.73 6.60 -24.79
CA TYR A 504 16.63 5.52 -24.37
C TYR A 504 16.61 4.41 -25.42
N ASP A 505 17.78 4.04 -25.95
CA ASP A 505 17.92 3.03 -27.01
C ASP A 505 16.97 3.28 -28.20
N ASP A 506 16.96 4.53 -28.68
CA ASP A 506 16.09 5.05 -29.76
C ASP A 506 14.57 4.93 -29.50
N LYS A 507 14.16 4.64 -28.27
CA LYS A 507 12.74 4.58 -27.86
C LYS A 507 12.39 5.74 -26.93
N GLN A 508 11.17 6.26 -27.10
CA GLN A 508 10.62 7.27 -26.20
C GLN A 508 10.10 6.62 -24.92
N GLU A 509 10.54 7.12 -23.77
CA GLU A 509 10.12 6.68 -22.45
C GLU A 509 9.46 7.85 -21.72
N PHE A 510 8.15 7.74 -21.48
CA PHE A 510 7.38 8.78 -20.77
C PHE A 510 7.67 8.73 -19.27
N ILE A 511 7.94 9.88 -18.68
CA ILE A 511 8.29 10.04 -17.25
C ILE A 511 7.27 10.85 -16.46
N SER A 512 6.24 11.38 -17.12
CA SER A 512 5.12 12.06 -16.49
C SER A 512 3.81 11.70 -17.17
N ASP A 513 2.73 11.80 -16.42
CA ASP A 513 1.39 11.90 -16.99
C ASP A 513 1.20 13.26 -17.70
N CYS A 514 0.06 13.41 -18.38
CA CYS A 514 -0.35 14.68 -18.95
C CYS A 514 -0.53 15.72 -17.85
N GLN A 515 0.19 16.82 -17.95
CA GLN A 515 0.11 17.97 -17.06
C GLN A 515 -0.17 19.25 -17.86
N LYS A 516 -0.56 20.32 -17.17
CA LYS A 516 -0.78 21.63 -17.78
C LYS A 516 0.47 22.11 -18.52
N SER A 517 0.31 22.49 -19.79
CA SER A 517 1.34 23.14 -20.60
C SER A 517 1.23 24.66 -20.58
N ASP A 518 2.22 25.33 -21.16
CA ASP A 518 2.22 26.79 -21.36
C ASP A 518 1.29 27.25 -22.51
N GLN A 519 0.71 26.31 -23.26
CA GLN A 519 -0.22 26.63 -24.35
C GLN A 519 -1.56 27.10 -23.78
N VAL A 520 -1.96 28.33 -24.08
CA VAL A 520 -3.21 28.93 -23.59
C VAL A 520 -4.21 29.11 -24.73
N TYR A 521 -5.47 28.76 -24.48
CA TYR A 521 -6.60 28.96 -25.36
C TYR A 521 -7.59 29.92 -24.70
N THR A 522 -7.91 31.02 -25.38
CA THR A 522 -8.87 32.03 -24.86
C THR A 522 -10.30 31.54 -25.06
N HIS A 523 -11.13 31.65 -24.03
CA HIS A 523 -12.55 31.31 -24.10
C HIS A 523 -13.29 32.29 -25.01
N GLN A 524 -14.13 31.75 -25.86
CA GLN A 524 -15.13 32.47 -26.65
C GLN A 524 -16.52 32.17 -26.09
N ILE A 525 -17.42 33.13 -26.22
CA ILE A 525 -18.79 33.03 -25.71
C ILE A 525 -19.76 33.31 -26.85
N GLU A 526 -20.70 32.39 -27.05
CA GLU A 526 -21.76 32.49 -28.05
C GLU A 526 -23.11 32.37 -27.35
N ILE A 527 -24.06 33.29 -27.63
CA ILE A 527 -25.44 33.16 -27.16
C ILE A 527 -26.14 32.12 -28.03
N THR A 528 -26.56 31.02 -27.42
CA THR A 528 -27.20 29.90 -28.11
C THR A 528 -28.70 29.79 -27.82
N GLY A 529 -29.24 30.60 -26.91
CA GLY A 529 -30.67 30.64 -26.63
C GLY A 529 -31.05 31.61 -25.53
N TRP A 530 -32.30 31.50 -25.06
CA TRP A 530 -32.86 32.35 -24.01
C TRP A 530 -33.70 31.53 -23.04
N GLN A 531 -33.59 31.83 -21.75
CA GLN A 531 -34.42 31.27 -20.69
C GLN A 531 -35.45 32.32 -20.25
N PRO A 532 -36.73 32.17 -20.62
CA PRO A 532 -37.77 33.14 -20.30
C PRO A 532 -38.22 33.07 -18.82
N HIS A 533 -38.46 34.24 -18.23
CA HIS A 533 -39.08 34.45 -16.92
C HIS A 533 -40.29 35.36 -17.09
N ASP A 534 -41.38 34.78 -17.57
CA ASP A 534 -42.57 35.50 -18.03
C ASP A 534 -43.29 36.29 -16.92
N ASP A 535 -43.26 35.78 -15.68
CA ASP A 535 -43.82 36.43 -14.49
C ASP A 535 -43.09 37.72 -14.11
N GLN A 536 -41.80 37.79 -14.43
CA GLN A 536 -40.93 38.93 -14.13
C GLN A 536 -40.58 39.76 -15.38
N LEU A 537 -41.08 39.36 -16.55
CA LEU A 537 -40.91 40.03 -17.84
C LEU A 537 -39.45 40.24 -18.26
N PHE A 538 -38.59 39.24 -18.04
CA PHE A 538 -37.22 39.22 -18.54
C PHE A 538 -36.80 37.82 -19.00
N ALA A 539 -35.68 37.72 -19.70
CA ALA A 539 -35.00 36.45 -19.97
C ALA A 539 -33.50 36.54 -19.67
N TYR A 540 -32.89 35.41 -19.32
CA TYR A 540 -31.44 35.26 -19.30
C TYR A 540 -30.96 34.69 -20.64
N ALA A 541 -29.84 35.22 -21.14
CA ALA A 541 -29.17 34.62 -22.30
C ALA A 541 -28.53 33.29 -21.89
N LEU A 542 -28.83 32.23 -22.65
CA LEU A 542 -28.13 30.96 -22.56
C LEU A 542 -26.88 31.05 -23.44
N SER A 543 -25.72 30.83 -22.84
CA SER A 543 -24.43 30.97 -23.52
C SER A 543 -23.67 29.65 -23.56
N THR A 544 -22.94 29.45 -24.66
CA THR A 544 -21.97 28.38 -24.84
C THR A 544 -20.57 28.98 -24.73
N VAL A 545 -19.76 28.43 -23.83
CA VAL A 545 -18.34 28.79 -23.67
C VAL A 545 -17.52 27.74 -24.39
N TYR A 546 -16.66 28.15 -25.32
CA TYR A 546 -15.86 27.25 -26.12
C TYR A 546 -14.45 27.78 -26.37
N ILE A 547 -13.56 26.92 -26.85
CA ILE A 547 -12.24 27.27 -27.36
C ILE A 547 -12.09 26.76 -28.80
N ASP A 548 -11.34 27.51 -29.60
CA ASP A 548 -10.96 27.13 -30.96
C ASP A 548 -9.45 26.89 -31.06
N GLY A 549 -9.03 26.29 -32.18
CA GLY A 549 -7.61 26.09 -32.49
C GLY A 549 -6.98 24.93 -31.71
N THR A 550 -7.78 24.08 -31.06
CA THR A 550 -7.28 22.82 -30.48
C THR A 550 -6.89 21.85 -31.61
N PRO A 551 -6.06 20.83 -31.35
CA PRO A 551 -5.75 19.79 -32.33
C PRO A 551 -6.99 19.07 -32.89
N GLN A 552 -8.10 19.06 -32.13
CA GLN A 552 -9.38 18.46 -32.51
C GLN A 552 -10.40 19.47 -33.07
N GLY A 553 -10.03 20.75 -33.20
CA GLY A 553 -10.92 21.83 -33.65
C GLY A 553 -11.63 22.55 -32.50
N ARG A 554 -12.90 22.91 -32.68
CA ARG A 554 -13.71 23.61 -31.65
C ARG A 554 -14.07 22.65 -30.53
N TYR A 555 -13.88 23.08 -29.28
CA TYR A 555 -14.31 22.36 -28.09
C TYR A 555 -15.21 23.21 -27.21
N ASN A 556 -16.43 22.72 -26.92
CA ASN A 556 -17.39 23.39 -26.05
C ASN A 556 -17.17 22.97 -24.59
N ILE A 557 -16.83 23.93 -23.74
CA ILE A 557 -16.56 23.75 -22.31
C ILE A 557 -17.87 23.74 -21.51
N LYS A 558 -18.78 24.65 -21.87
CA LYS A 558 -20.14 24.77 -21.33
C LYS A 558 -21.10 25.01 -22.49
N THR A 559 -22.29 24.42 -22.46
CA THR A 559 -23.24 24.50 -23.58
C THR A 559 -24.60 24.99 -23.12
N SER A 560 -25.08 26.10 -23.70
CA SER A 560 -26.42 26.66 -23.48
C SER A 560 -26.81 26.80 -22.01
N GLU A 561 -25.94 27.38 -21.19
CA GLU A 561 -26.18 27.63 -19.75
C GLU A 561 -26.26 29.14 -19.45
N VAL A 562 -26.99 29.52 -18.40
CA VAL A 562 -26.91 30.89 -17.86
C VAL A 562 -25.60 31.03 -17.11
N LEU A 563 -24.70 31.91 -17.59
CA LEU A 563 -23.41 32.13 -16.94
C LEU A 563 -23.55 32.96 -15.65
N PRO A 564 -22.66 32.79 -14.66
CA PRO A 564 -22.65 33.64 -13.47
C PRO A 564 -22.54 35.13 -13.83
N GLY A 565 -23.42 35.94 -13.25
CA GLY A 565 -23.46 37.39 -13.52
C GLY A 565 -24.13 37.80 -14.83
N THR A 566 -24.76 36.86 -15.56
CA THR A 566 -25.55 37.19 -16.76
C THR A 566 -26.63 38.23 -16.44
N ALA A 567 -26.66 39.32 -17.21
CA ALA A 567 -27.66 40.37 -17.03
C ALA A 567 -29.05 39.89 -17.46
N GLN A 568 -30.07 40.32 -16.71
CA GLN A 568 -31.46 40.14 -17.11
C GLN A 568 -31.74 41.03 -18.33
N THR A 569 -32.25 40.43 -19.40
CA THR A 569 -32.70 41.18 -20.58
C THR A 569 -34.21 41.34 -20.51
N PRO A 570 -34.72 42.58 -20.34
CA PRO A 570 -36.14 42.82 -20.19
C PRO A 570 -36.89 42.51 -21.50
N TYR A 571 -38.15 42.13 -21.38
CA TYR A 571 -39.04 42.00 -22.53
C TYR A 571 -39.36 43.38 -23.10
N THR A 572 -39.58 43.45 -24.41
CA THR A 572 -40.04 44.67 -25.06
C THR A 572 -41.56 44.72 -25.03
N TYR A 573 -42.13 45.81 -24.53
CA TYR A 573 -43.59 45.99 -24.49
C TYR A 573 -44.13 46.42 -25.85
N ASP A 574 -45.08 45.65 -26.40
CA ASP A 574 -45.64 45.86 -27.74
C ASP A 574 -47.00 46.60 -27.72
N GLY A 575 -47.62 46.75 -26.55
CA GLY A 575 -48.93 47.40 -26.38
C GLY A 575 -50.02 46.46 -25.86
N GLU A 576 -51.24 46.98 -25.77
CA GLU A 576 -52.42 46.24 -25.28
C GLU A 576 -53.29 45.76 -26.44
N SER A 577 -53.91 44.60 -26.28
CA SER A 577 -54.95 44.10 -27.17
C SER A 577 -55.96 43.26 -26.40
N THR A 578 -56.99 42.77 -27.07
CA THR A 578 -57.95 41.82 -26.52
C THR A 578 -57.65 40.40 -26.99
N ALA A 579 -57.74 39.41 -26.09
CA ALA A 579 -57.65 37.99 -26.43
C ALA A 579 -58.96 37.28 -26.06
N PRO A 580 -59.50 36.36 -26.88
CA PRO A 580 -60.65 35.55 -26.50
C PRO A 580 -60.33 34.72 -25.26
N ASN A 581 -61.23 34.71 -24.28
CA ASN A 581 -61.14 33.78 -23.15
C ASN A 581 -62.15 32.63 -23.35
N SER A 582 -62.22 31.71 -22.39
CA SER A 582 -63.12 30.55 -22.47
C SER A 582 -64.57 30.85 -22.06
N ASP A 583 -64.86 32.07 -21.61
CA ASP A 583 -66.17 32.41 -21.08
C ASP A 583 -67.16 32.61 -22.22
N VAL A 584 -68.30 31.95 -22.11
CA VAL A 584 -69.42 32.09 -23.04
C VAL A 584 -70.68 32.20 -22.21
N TRP A 585 -71.50 33.19 -22.52
CA TRP A 585 -72.81 33.34 -21.92
C TRP A 585 -73.82 33.82 -22.95
N TYR A 586 -75.08 33.85 -22.52
CA TYR A 586 -76.19 34.17 -23.38
C TYR A 586 -77.11 35.17 -22.68
N GLU A 587 -77.57 36.16 -23.43
CA GLU A 587 -78.70 37.01 -23.05
C GLU A 587 -79.81 36.75 -24.06
N ASP A 588 -80.90 36.13 -23.60
CA ASP A 588 -81.95 35.56 -24.45
C ASP A 588 -81.37 34.65 -25.56
N CYS A 589 -81.44 35.14 -26.79
CA CYS A 589 -80.97 34.48 -28.00
C CYS A 589 -79.60 34.95 -28.47
N THR A 590 -79.02 35.96 -27.83
CA THR A 590 -77.71 36.50 -28.22
C THR A 590 -76.60 35.78 -27.47
N ARG A 591 -75.61 35.29 -28.20
CA ARG A 591 -74.40 34.69 -27.63
C ARG A 591 -73.30 35.74 -27.47
N PHE A 592 -72.66 35.75 -26.31
CA PHE A 592 -71.49 36.55 -26.02
C PHE A 592 -70.29 35.65 -25.77
N ALA A 593 -69.13 36.02 -26.33
CA ALA A 593 -67.85 35.42 -26.02
C ALA A 593 -67.01 36.41 -25.21
N GLY A 594 -66.55 35.96 -24.05
CA GLY A 594 -65.69 36.74 -23.17
C GLY A 594 -64.33 37.02 -23.82
N GLN A 595 -63.75 38.14 -23.40
CA GLN A 595 -62.42 38.55 -23.80
C GLN A 595 -61.66 39.05 -22.57
N ASP A 596 -60.35 38.85 -22.60
CA ASP A 596 -59.42 39.42 -21.65
C ASP A 596 -58.66 40.58 -22.31
N LEU A 597 -58.37 41.62 -21.54
CA LEU A 597 -57.39 42.63 -21.88
C LEU A 597 -56.00 42.04 -21.61
N VAL A 598 -55.15 41.98 -22.63
CA VAL A 598 -53.79 41.44 -22.56
C VAL A 598 -52.74 42.50 -22.89
N LYS A 599 -51.64 42.48 -22.15
CA LYS A 599 -50.41 43.20 -22.49
C LYS A 599 -49.50 42.28 -23.29
N ASN A 600 -49.10 42.73 -24.48
CA ASN A 600 -48.23 41.97 -25.37
C ASN A 600 -46.77 42.37 -25.17
N TYR A 601 -45.90 41.38 -25.17
CA TYR A 601 -44.47 41.53 -25.02
C TYR A 601 -43.71 40.71 -26.08
N THR A 602 -42.62 41.27 -26.60
CA THR A 602 -41.61 40.54 -27.38
C THR A 602 -40.49 40.10 -26.44
N ARG A 603 -40.26 38.79 -26.36
CA ARG A 603 -39.11 38.21 -25.67
C ARG A 603 -37.82 38.45 -26.49
N PRO A 604 -36.62 38.39 -25.88
CA PRO A 604 -35.36 38.64 -26.59
C PRO A 604 -35.05 37.66 -27.74
N ASP A 605 -35.67 36.48 -27.78
CA ASP A 605 -35.58 35.53 -28.89
C ASP A 605 -36.55 35.83 -30.06
N GLY A 606 -37.34 36.90 -29.94
CA GLY A 606 -38.35 37.31 -30.92
C GLY A 606 -39.72 36.65 -30.73
N THR A 607 -39.86 35.68 -29.80
CA THR A 607 -41.16 35.08 -29.49
C THR A 607 -42.06 36.08 -28.74
N LYS A 608 -43.39 35.84 -28.79
CA LYS A 608 -44.38 36.73 -28.18
C LYS A 608 -44.93 36.12 -26.89
N TYR A 609 -45.18 36.97 -25.90
CA TYR A 609 -45.84 36.63 -24.64
C TYR A 609 -47.00 37.60 -24.39
N ALA A 610 -48.17 37.07 -24.02
CA ALA A 610 -49.35 37.85 -23.69
C ALA A 610 -49.70 37.66 -22.22
N LEU A 611 -49.69 38.75 -21.45
CA LEU A 611 -50.05 38.77 -20.03
C LEU A 611 -51.47 39.31 -19.86
N THR A 612 -52.39 38.50 -19.34
CA THR A 612 -53.74 38.96 -18.98
C THR A 612 -53.66 39.98 -17.85
N VAL A 613 -54.24 41.17 -18.06
CA VAL A 613 -54.24 42.29 -17.11
C VAL A 613 -55.63 42.71 -16.64
N GLY A 614 -56.69 42.13 -17.21
CA GLY A 614 -58.07 42.34 -16.78
C GLY A 614 -59.07 41.80 -17.80
N ASP A 615 -60.34 42.06 -17.55
CA ASP A 615 -61.44 41.70 -18.45
C ASP A 615 -61.58 42.76 -19.56
N ALA A 616 -61.96 42.32 -20.77
CA ALA A 616 -62.29 43.18 -21.89
C ALA A 616 -63.78 43.06 -22.25
N ASP A 617 -64.28 44.01 -23.05
CA ASP A 617 -65.66 43.98 -23.51
C ASP A 617 -65.93 42.69 -24.32
N PRO A 618 -67.03 41.99 -24.05
CA PRO A 618 -67.34 40.75 -24.75
C PRO A 618 -67.74 40.99 -26.20
N VAL A 619 -67.47 39.98 -27.02
CA VAL A 619 -67.88 39.99 -28.43
C VAL A 619 -69.30 39.43 -28.54
N ASN A 620 -70.21 40.26 -29.04
CA ASN A 620 -71.54 39.83 -29.45
C ASN A 620 -71.44 38.98 -30.73
N GLN A 621 -71.78 37.70 -30.63
CA GLN A 621 -71.76 36.74 -31.75
C GLN A 621 -73.11 36.61 -32.46
N GLY A 622 -74.07 37.48 -32.15
CA GLY A 622 -75.37 37.54 -32.80
C GLY A 622 -76.40 36.57 -32.22
N ASN A 623 -77.52 36.47 -32.92
CA ASN A 623 -78.66 35.63 -32.53
C ASN A 623 -78.41 34.17 -32.94
N VAL A 624 -78.44 33.26 -31.97
CA VAL A 624 -78.20 31.82 -32.12
C VAL A 624 -79.45 30.97 -31.86
N CYS A 625 -80.63 31.60 -31.79
CA CYS A 625 -81.90 30.89 -31.68
C CYS A 625 -82.43 30.46 -33.05
N SER A 626 -83.07 29.29 -33.08
CA SER A 626 -83.83 28.78 -34.21
C SER A 626 -85.28 28.50 -33.82
N ALA A 627 -86.21 28.70 -34.75
CA ALA A 627 -87.58 28.26 -34.57
C ALA A 627 -87.70 26.78 -34.93
N GLN A 628 -88.18 25.98 -33.99
CA GLN A 628 -88.46 24.56 -34.19
C GLN A 628 -89.97 24.35 -34.19
N ILE A 629 -90.50 23.71 -35.23
CA ILE A 629 -91.94 23.44 -35.37
C ILE A 629 -92.14 21.94 -35.29
N SER A 630 -92.87 21.51 -34.26
CA SER A 630 -93.32 20.13 -34.10
C SER A 630 -94.81 20.02 -34.39
N TRP A 631 -95.22 18.91 -35.01
CA TRP A 631 -96.61 18.63 -35.32
C TRP A 631 -97.14 17.51 -34.43
N GLY A 632 -98.26 17.75 -33.77
CA GLY A 632 -99.03 16.73 -33.09
C GLY A 632 -99.67 15.73 -34.06
N ALA A 633 -100.30 14.70 -33.50
CA ALA A 633 -101.00 13.69 -34.28
C ALA A 633 -102.19 14.30 -35.05
N ASP A 634 -102.41 13.80 -36.27
CA ASP A 634 -103.57 14.18 -37.07
C ASP A 634 -104.85 13.62 -36.40
N THR A 635 -105.85 14.49 -36.25
CA THR A 635 -107.16 14.18 -35.67
C THR A 635 -108.24 14.37 -36.72
N HIS A 636 -109.28 13.54 -36.67
CA HIS A 636 -110.28 13.44 -37.73
C HIS A 636 -111.68 13.74 -37.19
N ALA A 637 -112.41 14.63 -37.88
CA ALA A 637 -113.78 14.97 -37.52
C ALA A 637 -114.66 15.06 -38.77
N THR A 638 -115.90 14.58 -38.69
CA THR A 638 -116.89 14.76 -39.77
C THR A 638 -118.01 15.69 -39.32
N TYR A 639 -118.48 16.51 -40.25
CA TYR A 639 -119.70 17.28 -40.09
C TYR A 639 -120.74 16.71 -41.06
N VAL A 640 -121.70 15.98 -40.50
CA VAL A 640 -122.79 15.35 -41.24
C VAL A 640 -124.03 16.21 -41.13
N LEU A 641 -124.63 16.55 -42.27
CA LEU A 641 -125.91 17.24 -42.32
C LEU A 641 -127.04 16.27 -41.95
N THR A 642 -127.79 16.65 -40.93
CA THR A 642 -129.02 15.99 -40.49
C THR A 642 -130.19 16.93 -40.73
N SER A 643 -131.41 16.41 -40.71
CA SER A 643 -132.64 17.23 -40.88
C SER A 643 -132.74 18.37 -39.86
N THR A 644 -132.02 18.30 -38.75
CA THR A 644 -131.99 19.28 -37.65
C THR A 644 -130.97 20.41 -37.83
N ASN A 645 -129.94 20.29 -38.67
CA ASN A 645 -128.89 21.33 -38.86
C ASN A 645 -128.75 21.79 -40.33
N TYR A 646 -129.71 21.41 -41.17
CA TYR A 646 -129.71 21.68 -42.61
C TYR A 646 -129.78 23.17 -42.97
N SER A 647 -130.38 24.02 -42.13
CA SER A 647 -130.54 25.46 -42.40
C SER A 647 -129.37 26.34 -41.94
N SER A 648 -128.47 25.83 -41.08
CA SER A 648 -127.36 26.60 -40.48
C SER A 648 -125.98 26.27 -41.06
N ALA A 649 -125.87 25.29 -41.97
CA ALA A 649 -124.58 24.76 -42.41
C ALA A 649 -123.94 25.46 -43.63
N ALA A 650 -124.52 26.58 -44.12
CA ALA A 650 -124.09 27.24 -45.35
C ALA A 650 -122.60 27.67 -45.34
N ASN A 651 -122.02 27.84 -44.14
CA ASN A 651 -120.66 28.34 -43.95
C ASN A 651 -119.64 27.30 -43.45
N VAL A 652 -120.03 26.04 -43.20
CA VAL A 652 -119.13 25.04 -42.58
C VAL A 652 -118.52 24.10 -43.61
N CYS A 653 -119.32 23.58 -44.53
CA CYS A 653 -118.88 22.60 -45.54
C CYS A 653 -119.04 23.10 -46.99
N GLY A 654 -119.54 24.33 -47.16
CA GLY A 654 -119.99 24.84 -48.46
C GLY A 654 -121.30 24.21 -48.94
N SER A 655 -121.74 24.58 -50.15
CA SER A 655 -122.97 24.08 -50.76
C SER A 655 -122.74 23.68 -52.22
N THR A 656 -123.49 22.69 -52.68
CA THR A 656 -123.55 22.27 -54.08
C THR A 656 -124.93 22.57 -54.65
N THR A 657 -124.96 23.28 -55.78
CA THR A 657 -126.18 23.60 -56.52
C THR A 657 -126.30 22.69 -57.74
N LEU A 658 -127.43 21.99 -57.89
CA LEU A 658 -127.76 21.16 -59.03
C LEU A 658 -128.96 21.75 -59.78
N ARG A 659 -128.85 21.84 -61.12
CA ARG A 659 -129.96 22.23 -61.99
C ARG A 659 -130.51 21.00 -62.70
N TYR A 660 -131.83 20.87 -62.78
CA TYR A 660 -132.47 19.77 -63.48
C TYR A 660 -133.61 20.27 -64.38
N ASN A 661 -133.71 19.67 -65.57
CA ASN A 661 -134.77 19.92 -66.54
C ASN A 661 -135.50 18.60 -66.78
N TYR A 662 -136.83 18.60 -66.69
CA TYR A 662 -137.65 17.44 -66.97
C TYR A 662 -138.64 17.75 -68.10
N ALA A 663 -138.58 16.95 -69.15
CA ALA A 663 -139.53 16.97 -70.26
C ALA A 663 -140.42 15.72 -70.18
N THR A 664 -141.73 15.89 -70.00
CA THR A 664 -142.69 14.80 -70.26
C THR A 664 -142.84 14.67 -71.78
N GLY A 665 -142.54 13.49 -72.35
CA GLY A 665 -142.34 13.25 -73.79
C GLY A 665 -143.56 13.45 -74.72
N GLY A 666 -144.09 14.67 -74.78
CA GLY A 666 -145.26 15.03 -75.58
C GLY A 666 -145.54 16.54 -75.57
N GLY A 667 -144.53 17.35 -75.86
CA GLY A 667 -144.70 18.64 -76.54
C GLY A 667 -145.16 19.89 -75.79
N GLU A 668 -145.89 19.85 -74.66
CA GLU A 668 -146.46 21.12 -74.12
C GLU A 668 -146.31 21.43 -72.60
N HIS A 669 -145.54 20.67 -71.81
CA HIS A 669 -145.10 21.14 -70.48
C HIS A 669 -143.68 20.66 -70.11
N GLU A 670 -142.68 21.55 -70.20
CA GLU A 670 -141.34 21.37 -69.59
C GLU A 670 -141.29 22.07 -68.23
N PHE A 671 -140.83 21.37 -67.18
CA PHE A 671 -140.55 21.95 -65.88
C PHE A 671 -139.04 21.90 -65.61
N SER A 672 -138.45 23.07 -65.31
CA SER A 672 -137.04 23.19 -64.92
C SER A 672 -136.94 23.77 -63.52
N GLY A 673 -135.97 23.27 -62.75
CA GLY A 673 -135.74 23.66 -61.36
C GLY A 673 -134.26 23.68 -61.01
N THR A 674 -133.91 24.42 -59.97
CA THR A 674 -132.59 24.40 -59.35
C THR A 674 -132.77 24.04 -57.89
N ASP A 675 -131.99 23.07 -57.41
CA ASP A 675 -131.94 22.73 -55.99
C ASP A 675 -130.51 22.92 -55.47
N THR A 676 -130.39 23.44 -54.26
CA THR A 676 -129.09 23.68 -53.62
C THR A 676 -129.06 22.96 -52.29
N GLY A 677 -128.10 22.04 -52.16
CA GLY A 677 -127.87 21.30 -50.94
C GLY A 677 -126.55 21.72 -50.30
N MET A 678 -126.54 21.80 -48.97
CA MET A 678 -125.29 21.98 -48.25
C MET A 678 -124.46 20.70 -48.31
N ASN A 679 -123.14 20.78 -48.25
CA ASN A 679 -122.27 19.60 -48.36
C ASN A 679 -122.02 18.93 -47.00
N HIS A 680 -121.72 17.64 -47.00
CA HIS A 680 -121.06 16.98 -45.87
C HIS A 680 -119.57 17.30 -45.93
N CYS A 681 -118.89 17.42 -44.80
CA CYS A 681 -117.44 17.57 -44.82
C CYS A 681 -116.71 16.71 -43.79
N ALA A 682 -115.47 16.41 -44.12
CA ALA A 682 -114.51 15.71 -43.30
C ALA A 682 -113.29 16.61 -43.12
N PHE A 683 -112.83 16.71 -41.88
CA PHE A 683 -111.71 17.52 -41.45
C PHE A 683 -110.57 16.64 -40.97
N THR A 684 -109.37 17.04 -41.30
CA THR A 684 -108.15 16.55 -40.66
C THR A 684 -107.44 17.73 -40.04
N ASP A 685 -107.25 17.67 -38.72
CA ASP A 685 -106.64 18.72 -37.91
C ASP A 685 -105.33 18.24 -37.30
N ALA A 686 -104.31 19.07 -37.29
CA ALA A 686 -103.12 18.85 -36.46
C ALA A 686 -102.72 20.15 -35.76
N ILE A 687 -102.26 20.04 -34.52
CA ILE A 687 -101.69 21.17 -33.77
C ILE A 687 -100.20 21.23 -34.09
N ALA A 688 -99.74 22.36 -34.62
CA ALA A 688 -98.32 22.66 -34.64
C ALA A 688 -97.95 23.42 -33.38
N THR A 689 -96.78 23.13 -32.82
CA THR A 689 -96.19 23.88 -31.71
C THR A 689 -94.84 24.43 -32.17
N LYS A 690 -94.71 25.76 -32.15
CA LYS A 690 -93.46 26.47 -32.39
C LYS A 690 -92.77 26.73 -31.05
N THR A 691 -91.53 26.28 -30.97
CA THR A 691 -90.63 26.55 -29.85
C THR A 691 -89.42 27.31 -30.39
N ILE A 692 -88.99 28.35 -29.69
CA ILE A 692 -87.70 28.99 -29.98
C ILE A 692 -86.65 28.24 -29.17
N VAL A 693 -85.67 27.67 -29.84
CA VAL A 693 -84.62 26.86 -29.22
C VAL A 693 -83.27 27.50 -29.53
N ARG A 694 -82.52 27.81 -28.47
CA ARG A 694 -81.14 28.29 -28.54
C ARG A 694 -80.20 27.14 -28.91
N GLU A 695 -79.03 27.43 -29.47
CA GLU A 695 -78.07 26.40 -29.93
C GLU A 695 -77.64 25.38 -28.86
N ASP A 696 -77.70 25.74 -27.57
CA ASP A 696 -77.41 24.85 -26.44
C ASP A 696 -78.61 23.96 -26.04
N GLY A 697 -79.72 24.02 -26.78
CA GLY A 697 -80.95 23.28 -26.53
C GLY A 697 -81.92 23.95 -25.56
N THR A 698 -81.58 25.13 -25.02
CA THR A 698 -82.47 25.86 -24.10
C THR A 698 -83.67 26.42 -24.86
N THR A 699 -84.88 26.15 -24.37
CA THR A 699 -86.12 26.75 -24.88
C THR A 699 -86.24 28.19 -24.37
N ILE A 700 -86.42 29.13 -25.28
CA ILE A 700 -86.58 30.56 -24.98
C ILE A 700 -88.05 30.96 -25.14
N GLY A 701 -88.65 31.45 -24.07
CA GLY A 701 -90.06 31.83 -24.02
C GLY A 701 -91.03 30.64 -24.02
N GLU A 702 -92.33 30.95 -24.01
CA GLU A 702 -93.38 29.94 -24.01
C GLU A 702 -93.67 29.42 -25.43
N PRO A 703 -93.79 28.09 -25.62
CA PRO A 703 -94.19 27.52 -26.91
C PRO A 703 -95.54 28.06 -27.36
N VAL A 704 -95.66 28.38 -28.66
CA VAL A 704 -96.91 28.86 -29.26
C VAL A 704 -97.50 27.74 -30.09
N SER A 705 -98.76 27.38 -29.85
CA SER A 705 -99.46 26.33 -30.60
C SER A 705 -100.58 26.91 -31.48
N ASN A 706 -100.76 26.34 -32.68
CA ASN A 706 -101.85 26.71 -33.57
C ASN A 706 -102.37 25.49 -34.35
N SER A 707 -103.65 25.47 -34.70
CA SER A 707 -104.31 24.34 -35.37
C SER A 707 -104.34 24.54 -36.88
N CYS A 708 -103.87 23.56 -37.65
CA CYS A 708 -103.97 23.53 -39.10
C CYS A 708 -105.05 22.52 -39.52
N ARG A 709 -105.94 22.93 -40.42
CA ARG A 709 -107.09 22.15 -40.86
C ARG A 709 -107.07 21.94 -42.37
N ALA A 710 -107.23 20.69 -42.81
CA ALA A 710 -107.63 20.36 -44.17
C ALA A 710 -109.10 19.95 -44.19
N THR A 711 -109.86 20.43 -45.18
CA THR A 711 -111.29 20.16 -45.32
C THR A 711 -111.58 19.52 -46.68
N ALA A 712 -112.29 18.40 -46.68
CA ALA A 712 -112.90 17.81 -47.89
C ALA A 712 -114.42 17.89 -47.77
N ALA A 713 -115.09 18.34 -48.82
CA ALA A 713 -116.55 18.43 -48.86
C ALA A 713 -117.12 17.51 -49.94
N ALA A 714 -118.25 16.85 -49.66
CA ALA A 714 -119.00 16.03 -50.61
C ALA A 714 -120.46 16.50 -50.68
N PRO A 715 -121.07 16.53 -51.89
CA PRO A 715 -122.45 16.95 -52.07
C PRO A 715 -123.46 16.04 -51.36
N SER A 716 -124.48 16.63 -50.73
CA SER A 716 -125.59 15.91 -50.09
C SER A 716 -126.75 15.56 -51.04
N ILE A 717 -126.71 16.07 -52.28
CA ILE A 717 -127.72 15.84 -53.32
C ILE A 717 -127.05 15.15 -54.51
N TYR A 718 -127.70 14.10 -55.05
CA TYR A 718 -127.36 13.53 -56.36
C TYR A 718 -128.64 13.12 -57.10
N ASN A 719 -128.61 13.17 -58.43
CA ASN A 719 -129.79 12.95 -59.27
C ASN A 719 -130.00 11.45 -59.54
N VAL A 720 -131.20 10.93 -59.29
CA VAL A 720 -131.62 9.58 -59.70
C VAL A 720 -132.94 9.68 -60.44
N GLN A 721 -132.95 9.33 -61.74
CA GLN A 721 -134.19 9.20 -62.50
C GLN A 721 -134.81 7.82 -62.26
N VAL A 722 -135.95 7.77 -61.56
CA VAL A 722 -136.84 6.59 -61.56
C VAL A 722 -138.26 7.06 -61.84
N ASN A 723 -138.81 6.66 -63.00
CA ASN A 723 -140.22 6.70 -63.38
C ASN A 723 -141.07 7.78 -62.68
N GLY A 724 -140.65 9.04 -62.83
CA GLY A 724 -141.51 10.20 -62.65
C GLY A 724 -141.79 10.70 -61.23
N LEU A 725 -141.04 10.37 -60.16
CA LEU A 725 -141.08 11.15 -58.89
C LEU A 725 -139.90 10.90 -57.91
N LYS A 726 -139.25 12.01 -57.49
CA LYS A 726 -138.36 12.28 -56.32
C LYS A 726 -136.83 12.10 -56.43
N VAL A 727 -136.11 13.22 -56.20
CA VAL A 727 -134.68 13.31 -55.82
C VAL A 727 -134.51 12.79 -54.38
N TRP A 728 -133.52 11.94 -54.12
CA TRP A 728 -133.21 11.44 -52.77
C TRP A 728 -131.89 11.99 -52.26
N PHE A 729 -131.90 12.39 -50.99
CA PHE A 729 -130.71 12.73 -50.23
C PHE A 729 -130.13 11.44 -49.65
N LYS A 730 -128.91 11.05 -50.04
CA LYS A 730 -128.17 9.99 -49.34
C LYS A 730 -126.86 10.57 -48.85
N ALA A 731 -126.63 10.48 -47.55
CA ALA A 731 -125.39 10.93 -46.93
C ALA A 731 -124.22 10.02 -47.36
N PHE A 732 -123.38 10.49 -48.27
CA PHE A 732 -122.01 10.00 -48.42
C PHE A 732 -121.09 11.00 -47.72
N GLY A 733 -120.45 10.56 -46.62
CA GLY A 733 -119.39 11.36 -46.00
C GLY A 733 -118.14 11.34 -46.89
N PRO A 734 -117.47 12.48 -47.12
CA PRO A 734 -116.19 12.48 -47.81
C PRO A 734 -115.12 11.74 -46.99
N ALA A 735 -114.12 11.18 -47.67
CA ALA A 735 -112.92 10.69 -46.99
C ALA A 735 -112.17 11.85 -46.32
N TYR A 736 -111.51 11.57 -45.20
CA TYR A 736 -110.67 12.57 -44.53
C TYR A 736 -109.54 13.02 -45.47
N PRO A 737 -109.39 14.34 -45.73
CA PRO A 737 -108.29 14.82 -46.55
C PRO A 737 -106.96 14.60 -45.83
N ALA A 738 -105.89 14.27 -46.56
CA ALA A 738 -104.57 14.22 -45.95
C ALA A 738 -104.08 15.64 -45.62
N LEU A 739 -103.57 15.85 -44.41
CA LEU A 739 -102.90 17.10 -44.03
C LEU A 739 -101.45 17.08 -44.55
N THR A 740 -101.30 17.27 -45.87
CA THR A 740 -100.01 17.14 -46.56
C THR A 740 -99.00 18.21 -46.11
N THR A 741 -97.72 17.96 -46.38
CA THR A 741 -96.65 18.93 -46.11
C THR A 741 -96.93 20.30 -46.73
N ALA A 742 -97.52 20.34 -47.93
CA ALA A 742 -97.89 21.61 -48.57
C ALA A 742 -98.94 22.40 -47.77
N ILE A 743 -99.95 21.71 -47.21
CA ILE A 743 -100.98 22.34 -46.36
C ILE A 743 -100.36 22.77 -45.02
N LYS A 744 -99.50 21.94 -44.42
CA LYS A 744 -98.77 22.24 -43.18
C LYS A 744 -97.88 23.48 -43.36
N SER A 745 -97.10 23.56 -44.44
CA SER A 745 -96.28 24.75 -44.77
C SER A 745 -97.13 26.00 -45.00
N GLN A 746 -98.27 25.88 -45.70
CA GLN A 746 -99.18 27.00 -45.89
C GLN A 746 -99.75 27.52 -44.55
N CYS A 747 -100.10 26.60 -43.64
CA CYS A 747 -100.54 26.97 -42.28
C CYS A 747 -99.46 27.72 -41.51
N ILE A 748 -98.20 27.24 -41.53
CA ILE A 748 -97.06 27.91 -40.89
C ILE A 748 -96.90 29.35 -41.40
N VAL A 749 -96.95 29.53 -42.73
CA VAL A 749 -96.89 30.86 -43.36
C VAL A 749 -98.07 31.74 -42.95
N ASN A 750 -99.29 31.19 -42.92
CA ASN A 750 -100.49 31.93 -42.52
C ASN A 750 -100.44 32.38 -41.05
N TRP A 751 -99.74 31.65 -40.18
CA TRP A 751 -99.51 32.04 -38.79
C TRP A 751 -98.38 33.06 -38.61
N GLY A 752 -97.68 33.42 -39.69
CA GLY A 752 -96.50 34.29 -39.64
C GLY A 752 -95.31 33.64 -38.96
N TRP A 753 -95.28 32.30 -38.90
CA TRP A 753 -94.13 31.57 -38.35
C TRP A 753 -93.04 31.46 -39.42
N PRO A 754 -91.76 31.69 -39.06
CA PRO A 754 -90.66 31.50 -39.99
C PRO A 754 -90.59 30.01 -40.37
N LEU A 755 -90.44 29.74 -41.67
CA LEU A 755 -90.22 28.40 -42.21
C LEU A 755 -88.78 27.93 -42.03
#